data_AF-A0A954PXH1-F1
#
_entry.id   AF-A0A954PXH1-F1
#
_cell.length_a   1.000
_cell.length_b   1.000
_cell.length_c   1.000
_cell.angle_alpha   90.00
_cell.angle_beta   90.00
_cell.angle_gamma   90.00
#
_symmetry.space_group_name_H-M   'P 1'
#
loop_
_entity.id
_entity.type
_entity.pdbx_description
1 polymer ?
#
loop_
_entity_poly.entity_id
_entity_poly.type
_entity_poly.pdbx_seq_one_letter_code
_entity_poly.pdbx_strand_id
1 'polypeptide(L)'
;MKRVNRNHAALFPELQTLEDRRLLTVFGTAWPDERNLRISFPSDGVQIGNHQNEVNQLLDLIATRQEWQELALRAYQTWAVHADINVGLRNDYNVDFGAPGLTVGDPRFGEFRIGAIPQQGLVANSVPFQAVAGTYSGDLVLNSNQNFTFHDWADNAGPDPSTISPNDRDLFSLFLHETGNTLGLDDNLLNWSVMFRQYTVPKGVLAAEDIAAIQALYGQRSDPYELVDNGQIQAASLIPTPAGIDPNHDVIRTRGSLRTGDDVDTYKIVPAPNFDSVTVRVRTAGVSLLQSRLEILDSFGQVISQTSADSVFDNDNELTIVGLQNYSEIYLRIAATDPSDIYSVGDYWVEVDYRDPAERASDPTPGSYDSGPDTLFANYDLIDSESGVNDDIEDAADLTATSPSSGERFEFTSSVSGASDVDYFRMTAPATVWGRLVVHVSGVGLVKPDVRLSVVDSSGQSVGTAAKLRADGTFTVEVASPQASQDYFIKVSVDPNSTVGVGNYVAVAEFEAPAAQMNDLVNGDLTSAVDTFVRWTAGKTKLFRFDLSATSNDARQAVRLTVYDAHTREIKAVVVAHAGVMRTGLAWLQQGEYILRFTAISNGAAPVTGCSFLLTTDGISDDQDEDPDDPSDDPDYDPYSYTYEYTYEYYYQDPPYEYYEYYYGP
;
A
#
# COMPACT_ATOMS: atom_id res chain seq x y z
N MET A 1 -1.13 -17.55 -79.05
CA MET A 1 -1.76 -16.37 -78.41
C MET A 1 -2.93 -16.84 -77.55
N LYS A 2 -2.71 -17.06 -76.25
CA LYS A 2 -3.77 -17.38 -75.29
C LYS A 2 -3.85 -16.23 -74.30
N ARG A 3 -5.03 -15.60 -74.25
CA ARG A 3 -5.39 -14.51 -73.34
C ARG A 3 -5.28 -14.97 -71.89
N VAL A 4 -4.68 -14.12 -71.07
CA VAL A 4 -4.67 -14.17 -69.60
C VAL A 4 -5.48 -12.98 -69.08
N ASN A 5 -6.04 -13.17 -67.87
CA ASN A 5 -6.73 -12.24 -66.97
C ASN A 5 -8.27 -12.37 -66.96
N ARG A 6 -8.94 -12.40 -65.80
CA ARG A 6 -8.56 -12.34 -64.37
C ARG A 6 -9.79 -12.83 -63.60
N ASN A 7 -9.64 -13.80 -62.69
CA ASN A 7 -10.71 -14.09 -61.73
C ASN A 7 -10.64 -13.04 -60.61
N HIS A 8 -11.74 -12.34 -60.38
CA HIS A 8 -11.95 -11.56 -59.17
C HIS A 8 -12.09 -12.53 -57.99
N ALA A 9 -11.06 -12.63 -57.16
CA ALA A 9 -11.23 -13.07 -55.79
C ALA A 9 -11.67 -11.86 -54.98
N ALA A 10 -12.92 -11.86 -54.53
CA ALA A 10 -13.35 -10.96 -53.48
C ALA A 10 -12.64 -11.41 -52.19
N LEU A 11 -11.68 -10.61 -51.75
CA LEU A 11 -11.14 -10.69 -50.39
C LEU A 11 -12.25 -10.18 -49.47
N PHE A 12 -12.89 -11.10 -48.75
CA PHE A 12 -13.58 -10.73 -47.53
C PHE A 12 -12.51 -10.31 -46.52
N PRO A 13 -12.59 -9.12 -45.91
CA PRO A 13 -11.76 -8.83 -44.74
C PRO A 13 -12.17 -9.83 -43.66
N GLU A 14 -11.22 -10.67 -43.22
CA GLU A 14 -11.34 -11.34 -41.94
C GLU A 14 -11.35 -10.23 -40.88
N LEU A 15 -12.50 -10.03 -40.25
CA LEU A 15 -12.57 -9.37 -38.95
C LEU A 15 -11.76 -10.23 -37.99
N GLN A 16 -10.48 -9.90 -37.83
CA GLN A 16 -9.79 -10.23 -36.59
C GLN A 16 -10.55 -9.51 -35.49
N THR A 17 -11.15 -10.27 -34.58
CA THR A 17 -11.61 -9.76 -33.30
C THR A 17 -10.43 -9.01 -32.68
N LEU A 18 -10.55 -7.68 -32.55
CA LEU A 18 -9.63 -6.90 -31.76
C LEU A 18 -9.57 -7.55 -30.38
N GLU A 19 -8.36 -7.87 -29.93
CA GLU A 19 -8.12 -8.26 -28.55
C GLU A 19 -8.62 -7.12 -27.65
N ASP A 20 -9.39 -7.49 -26.64
CA ASP A 20 -9.96 -6.61 -25.64
C ASP A 20 -8.82 -5.85 -24.94
N ARG A 21 -8.66 -4.55 -25.24
CA ARG A 21 -7.59 -3.72 -24.70
C ARG A 21 -7.99 -3.26 -23.29
N ARG A 22 -7.75 -4.14 -22.32
CA ARG A 22 -8.05 -3.89 -20.92
C ARG A 22 -7.05 -2.90 -20.31
N LEU A 23 -7.55 -2.10 -19.37
CA LEU A 23 -6.81 -1.22 -18.46
C LEU A 23 -5.57 -1.91 -17.89
N LEU A 24 -4.53 -1.11 -17.57
CA LEU A 24 -3.42 -1.58 -16.75
C LEU A 24 -3.72 -1.59 -15.25
N THR A 25 -4.95 -1.32 -14.82
CA THR A 25 -5.38 -1.73 -13.49
C THR A 25 -5.26 -3.26 -13.44
N VAL A 26 -4.20 -3.75 -12.82
CA VAL A 26 -3.92 -5.19 -12.78
C VAL A 26 -4.70 -5.79 -11.63
N PHE A 27 -5.84 -6.37 -11.97
CA PHE A 27 -6.59 -7.23 -11.06
C PHE A 27 -6.08 -8.68 -11.12
N GLY A 28 -6.50 -9.48 -10.14
CA GLY A 28 -6.10 -10.88 -10.07
C GLY A 28 -4.68 -11.10 -9.54
N THR A 29 -4.03 -10.05 -9.00
CA THR A 29 -2.80 -10.19 -8.23
C THR A 29 -3.13 -10.14 -6.75
N ALA A 30 -2.87 -11.23 -6.04
CA ALA A 30 -3.03 -11.27 -4.58
C ALA A 30 -1.99 -10.38 -3.89
N TRP A 31 -2.39 -9.76 -2.78
CA TRP A 31 -1.43 -9.16 -1.85
C TRP A 31 -0.41 -10.20 -1.38
N PRO A 32 0.89 -9.86 -1.27
CA PRO A 32 1.85 -10.72 -0.60
C PRO A 32 1.62 -10.72 0.91
N ASP A 33 1.93 -11.83 1.58
CA ASP A 33 1.75 -11.99 3.02
C ASP A 33 0.31 -11.68 3.48
N GLU A 34 -0.63 -12.31 2.79
CA GLU A 34 -2.07 -12.06 2.81
C GLU A 34 -2.74 -12.19 4.20
N ARG A 35 -2.08 -12.83 5.17
CA ARG A 35 -2.56 -13.00 6.55
C ARG A 35 -1.99 -11.98 7.54
N ASN A 36 -1.22 -10.99 7.09
CA ASN A 36 -0.66 -9.93 7.93
C ASN A 36 -1.01 -8.51 7.42
N LEU A 37 -2.07 -8.38 6.62
CA LEU A 37 -2.52 -7.09 6.09
C LEU A 37 -3.16 -6.24 7.18
N ARG A 38 -3.12 -4.93 7.00
CA ARG A 38 -3.60 -3.93 7.95
C ARG A 38 -4.33 -2.80 7.27
N ILE A 39 -5.28 -2.23 7.98
CA ILE A 39 -6.01 -1.02 7.61
C ILE A 39 -5.66 0.11 8.57
N SER A 40 -5.58 1.34 8.06
CA SER A 40 -5.40 2.55 8.86
C SER A 40 -6.24 3.73 8.37
N PHE A 41 -6.48 4.69 9.26
CA PHE A 41 -7.34 5.86 9.01
C PHE A 41 -6.53 7.16 9.16
N PRO A 42 -6.00 7.73 8.07
CA PRO A 42 -5.29 9.00 8.11
C PRO A 42 -6.20 10.16 8.52
N SER A 43 -5.61 11.12 9.23
CA SER A 43 -6.28 12.36 9.63
C SER A 43 -6.55 13.27 8.43
N ASP A 44 -7.44 14.24 8.61
CA ASP A 44 -7.64 15.29 7.61
C ASP A 44 -6.36 16.13 7.43
N GLY A 45 -6.14 16.66 6.24
CA GLY A 45 -4.97 17.49 5.90
C GLY A 45 -3.75 16.72 5.37
N VAL A 46 -3.71 15.38 5.52
CA VAL A 46 -2.71 14.52 4.88
C VAL A 46 -2.79 14.66 3.36
N GLN A 47 -1.67 14.75 2.63
CA GLN A 47 -1.73 14.96 1.19
C GLN A 47 -2.18 13.69 0.45
N ILE A 48 -3.08 13.87 -0.53
CA ILE A 48 -3.47 12.89 -1.54
C ILE A 48 -3.26 13.56 -2.90
N GLY A 49 -2.11 13.30 -3.53
CA GLY A 49 -1.70 14.01 -4.74
C GLY A 49 -1.59 15.51 -4.52
N ASN A 50 -2.40 16.30 -5.22
CA ASN A 50 -2.48 17.77 -5.07
C ASN A 50 -3.63 18.23 -4.17
N HIS A 51 -4.32 17.31 -3.50
CA HIS A 51 -5.42 17.56 -2.57
C HIS A 51 -5.02 17.20 -1.13
N GLN A 52 -5.87 17.59 -0.18
CA GLN A 52 -5.78 17.16 1.20
C GLN A 52 -6.91 16.21 1.52
N ASN A 53 -6.61 15.19 2.31
CA ASN A 53 -7.59 14.27 2.86
C ASN A 53 -8.63 15.04 3.68
N GLU A 54 -9.91 14.71 3.49
CA GLU A 54 -11.04 15.29 4.24
C GLU A 54 -12.05 14.22 4.71
N VAL A 55 -11.61 12.96 4.79
CA VAL A 55 -12.45 11.80 5.13
C VAL A 55 -13.21 11.98 6.44
N ASN A 56 -12.59 12.60 7.43
CA ASN A 56 -13.21 12.78 8.73
C ASN A 56 -14.29 13.86 8.68
N GLN A 57 -13.95 15.01 8.11
CA GLN A 57 -14.92 16.07 7.86
C GLN A 57 -16.14 15.57 7.06
N LEU A 58 -15.93 14.67 6.10
CA LEU A 58 -16.98 14.08 5.28
C LEU A 58 -17.87 13.11 6.09
N LEU A 59 -17.27 12.12 6.76
CA LEU A 59 -18.00 11.00 7.37
C LEU A 59 -18.51 11.30 8.79
N ASP A 60 -17.85 12.19 9.54
CA ASP A 60 -18.32 12.62 10.88
C ASP A 60 -19.64 13.42 10.81
N LEU A 61 -20.10 13.78 9.60
CA LEU A 61 -21.41 14.41 9.37
C LEU A 61 -22.59 13.42 9.45
N ILE A 62 -22.33 12.13 9.23
CA ILE A 62 -23.37 11.11 9.07
C ILE A 62 -23.31 10.00 10.13
N ALA A 63 -22.16 9.83 10.78
CA ALA A 63 -21.94 8.88 11.85
C ALA A 63 -20.83 9.39 12.80
N THR A 64 -20.70 8.82 13.99
CA THR A 64 -19.52 9.07 14.83
C THR A 64 -18.27 8.46 14.20
N ARG A 65 -17.09 8.96 14.59
CA ARG A 65 -15.80 8.47 14.08
C ARG A 65 -15.68 6.95 14.18
N GLN A 66 -16.01 6.42 15.35
CA GLN A 66 -15.91 5.00 15.64
C GLN A 66 -16.88 4.18 14.77
N GLU A 67 -18.11 4.66 14.58
CA GLU A 67 -19.14 3.95 13.79
C GLU A 67 -18.73 3.78 12.33
N TRP A 68 -18.27 4.84 11.64
CA TRP A 68 -17.91 4.69 10.22
C TRP A 68 -16.58 3.97 10.04
N GLN A 69 -15.64 4.10 10.98
CA GLN A 69 -14.41 3.32 10.96
C GLN A 69 -14.71 1.84 11.12
N GLU A 70 -15.56 1.46 12.08
CA GLU A 70 -16.01 0.09 12.25
C GLU A 70 -16.75 -0.42 11.01
N LEU A 71 -17.53 0.43 10.34
CA LEU A 71 -18.21 0.08 9.09
C LEU A 71 -17.22 -0.28 7.97
N ALA A 72 -16.10 0.44 7.87
CA ALA A 72 -15.01 0.09 6.96
C ALA A 72 -14.32 -1.22 7.37
N LEU A 73 -14.04 -1.42 8.66
CA LEU A 73 -13.48 -2.67 9.19
C LEU A 73 -14.37 -3.87 8.88
N ARG A 74 -15.69 -3.70 9.06
CA ARG A 74 -16.70 -4.70 8.73
C ARG A 74 -16.68 -5.08 7.26
N ALA A 75 -16.45 -4.12 6.36
CA ALA A 75 -16.36 -4.41 4.93
C ALA A 75 -15.18 -5.36 4.63
N TYR A 76 -14.00 -5.11 5.17
CA TYR A 76 -12.84 -6.03 5.08
C TYR A 76 -13.11 -7.38 5.73
N GLN A 77 -13.71 -7.39 6.92
CA GLN A 77 -14.03 -8.64 7.60
C GLN A 77 -15.04 -9.49 6.80
N THR A 78 -16.00 -8.85 6.12
CA THR A 78 -17.00 -9.54 5.27
C THR A 78 -16.34 -10.34 4.15
N TRP A 79 -15.21 -9.88 3.61
CA TRP A 79 -14.40 -10.65 2.68
C TRP A 79 -13.52 -11.70 3.38
N ALA A 80 -12.88 -11.33 4.50
CA ALA A 80 -11.92 -12.16 5.21
C ALA A 80 -12.51 -13.46 5.79
N VAL A 81 -13.80 -13.48 6.16
CA VAL A 81 -14.45 -14.72 6.62
C VAL A 81 -14.54 -15.81 5.54
N HIS A 82 -14.37 -15.45 4.26
CA HIS A 82 -14.48 -16.39 3.13
C HIS A 82 -13.14 -16.78 2.51
N ALA A 83 -12.07 -16.01 2.74
CA ALA A 83 -10.79 -16.12 2.06
C ALA A 83 -9.63 -16.25 3.07
N ASP A 84 -8.47 -16.76 2.64
CA ASP A 84 -7.31 -16.96 3.52
C ASP A 84 -6.52 -15.66 3.79
N ILE A 85 -7.23 -14.57 4.06
CA ILE A 85 -6.71 -13.25 4.38
C ILE A 85 -6.98 -12.90 5.85
N ASN A 86 -6.16 -12.03 6.45
CA ASN A 86 -6.52 -11.33 7.68
C ASN A 86 -6.21 -9.84 7.52
N VAL A 87 -7.08 -9.03 8.09
CA VAL A 87 -6.88 -7.58 8.17
C VAL A 87 -6.87 -7.20 9.64
N GLY A 88 -5.77 -6.65 10.12
CA GLY A 88 -5.67 -6.04 11.45
C GLY A 88 -5.83 -4.52 11.38
N LEU A 89 -6.14 -3.88 12.51
CA LEU A 89 -6.14 -2.43 12.59
C LEU A 89 -4.75 -1.89 12.96
N ARG A 90 -4.34 -0.76 12.38
CA ARG A 90 -3.12 -0.02 12.74
C ARG A 90 -3.36 1.48 12.79
N ASN A 91 -2.64 2.17 13.68
CA ASN A 91 -2.60 3.63 13.67
C ASN A 91 -1.92 4.17 12.41
N ASP A 92 -2.42 5.30 11.91
CA ASP A 92 -1.82 6.03 10.80
C ASP A 92 -0.90 7.15 11.30
N TYR A 93 0.30 7.26 10.73
CA TYR A 93 1.28 8.30 11.07
C TYR A 93 1.06 9.61 10.31
N ASN A 94 -0.04 9.73 9.57
CA ASN A 94 -0.39 10.89 8.76
C ASN A 94 0.70 11.25 7.73
N VAL A 95 1.36 10.21 7.21
CA VAL A 95 2.30 10.35 6.09
C VAL A 95 1.49 10.51 4.80
N ASP A 96 1.94 11.38 3.90
CA ASP A 96 1.30 11.58 2.59
C ASP A 96 1.03 10.25 1.86
N PHE A 97 -0.10 10.16 1.17
CA PHE A 97 -0.46 8.99 0.37
C PHE A 97 0.58 8.76 -0.74
N GLY A 98 0.99 7.50 -0.92
CA GLY A 98 2.06 7.11 -1.84
C GLY A 98 3.47 7.58 -1.45
N ALA A 99 3.70 7.96 -0.19
CA ALA A 99 5.05 8.17 0.30
C ALA A 99 5.85 6.85 0.25
N PRO A 100 7.13 6.87 -0.19
CA PRO A 100 7.94 5.66 -0.25
C PRO A 100 7.95 4.89 1.08
N GLY A 101 7.75 3.57 1.02
CA GLY A 101 7.59 2.70 2.18
C GLY A 101 7.55 1.22 1.79
N LEU A 102 7.48 0.37 2.82
CA LEU A 102 7.25 -1.06 2.60
C LEU A 102 5.90 -1.23 1.92
N THR A 103 5.81 -2.13 0.97
CA THR A 103 4.53 -2.42 0.32
C THR A 103 3.65 -3.27 1.22
N VAL A 104 4.22 -4.07 2.12
CA VAL A 104 3.49 -4.76 3.19
C VAL A 104 4.25 -4.63 4.51
N GLY A 105 3.51 -4.44 5.60
CA GLY A 105 4.00 -4.34 6.97
C GLY A 105 4.57 -2.99 7.36
N ASP A 106 4.34 -1.91 6.58
CA ASP A 106 4.96 -0.60 6.85
C ASP A 106 4.64 -0.13 8.28
N PRO A 107 5.65 0.24 9.10
CA PRO A 107 5.44 0.63 10.48
C PRO A 107 4.54 1.87 10.67
N ARG A 108 4.37 2.69 9.63
CA ARG A 108 3.75 4.02 9.70
C ARG A 108 2.26 4.02 9.35
N PHE A 109 1.76 3.04 8.61
CA PHE A 109 0.37 2.98 8.15
C PHE A 109 0.02 1.55 7.74
N GLY A 110 -1.27 1.26 7.57
CA GLY A 110 -1.74 -0.01 7.00
C GLY A 110 -1.60 -0.05 5.48
N GLU A 111 -1.64 -1.24 4.91
CA GLU A 111 -1.74 -1.46 3.47
C GLU A 111 -3.01 -0.82 2.89
N PHE A 112 -4.09 -0.84 3.65
CA PHE A 112 -5.35 -0.21 3.28
C PHE A 112 -5.51 1.13 3.98
N ARG A 113 -5.50 2.23 3.23
CA ARG A 113 -5.68 3.58 3.79
C ARG A 113 -6.95 4.21 3.24
N ILE A 114 -7.81 4.67 4.15
CA ILE A 114 -9.12 5.24 3.81
C ILE A 114 -9.03 6.76 3.79
N GLY A 115 -9.23 7.37 2.63
CA GLY A 115 -9.19 8.81 2.43
C GLY A 115 -10.41 9.35 1.69
N ALA A 116 -10.50 10.67 1.56
CA ALA A 116 -11.47 11.34 0.71
C ALA A 116 -10.89 12.62 0.14
N ILE A 117 -11.20 12.90 -1.13
CA ILE A 117 -10.89 14.15 -1.84
C ILE A 117 -12.08 14.50 -2.75
N PRO A 118 -12.21 15.76 -3.23
CA PRO A 118 -13.24 16.06 -4.22
C PRO A 118 -12.90 15.37 -5.54
N GLN A 119 -13.85 14.64 -6.13
CA GLN A 119 -13.68 13.93 -7.40
C GLN A 119 -14.84 14.22 -8.37
N GLN A 120 -14.65 13.97 -9.66
CA GLN A 120 -15.66 14.16 -10.70
C GLN A 120 -15.88 12.87 -11.48
N GLY A 121 -17.15 12.52 -11.70
CA GLY A 121 -17.58 11.42 -12.56
C GLY A 121 -17.50 10.01 -11.95
N LEU A 122 -17.43 9.88 -10.62
CA LEU A 122 -17.33 8.60 -9.89
C LEU A 122 -17.66 8.75 -8.40
N VAL A 123 -18.05 7.65 -7.73
CA VAL A 123 -18.41 7.64 -6.30
C VAL A 123 -17.21 7.48 -5.37
N ALA A 124 -16.30 6.59 -5.71
CA ALA A 124 -15.02 6.39 -5.02
C ALA A 124 -14.01 5.78 -5.97
N ASN A 125 -12.76 5.73 -5.51
CA ASN A 125 -11.65 5.23 -6.27
C ASN A 125 -10.78 4.34 -5.39
N SER A 126 -10.34 3.20 -5.89
CA SER A 126 -9.52 2.25 -5.16
C SER A 126 -8.32 1.79 -5.99
N VAL A 127 -7.20 1.52 -5.32
CA VAL A 127 -5.99 1.04 -5.98
C VAL A 127 -5.79 -0.42 -5.60
N PRO A 128 -6.00 -1.39 -6.52
CA PRO A 128 -5.66 -2.78 -6.22
C PRO A 128 -4.15 -2.94 -6.01
N PHE A 129 -3.74 -4.07 -5.42
CA PHE A 129 -2.32 -4.36 -5.26
C PHE A 129 -1.59 -4.37 -6.60
N GLN A 130 -0.65 -3.44 -6.75
CA GLN A 130 0.25 -3.38 -7.87
C GLN A 130 1.62 -2.91 -7.38
N ALA A 131 2.66 -3.72 -7.58
CA ALA A 131 4.01 -3.36 -7.12
C ALA A 131 4.45 -1.96 -7.59
N VAL A 132 4.05 -1.55 -8.81
CA VAL A 132 4.38 -0.24 -9.37
C VAL A 132 3.65 0.94 -8.71
N ALA A 133 2.49 0.70 -8.10
CA ALA A 133 1.80 1.70 -7.30
C ALA A 133 2.51 1.92 -5.95
N GLY A 134 3.36 0.97 -5.52
CA GLY A 134 4.02 1.01 -4.23
C GLY A 134 3.01 1.14 -3.10
N THR A 135 3.21 2.12 -2.23
CA THR A 135 2.33 2.43 -1.09
C THR A 135 1.04 3.16 -1.47
N TYR A 136 0.79 3.42 -2.77
CA TYR A 136 -0.57 3.75 -3.22
C TYR A 136 -1.46 2.50 -3.31
N SER A 137 -0.87 1.29 -3.40
CA SER A 137 -1.64 0.05 -3.38
C SER A 137 -2.49 -0.02 -2.11
N GLY A 138 -3.76 -0.38 -2.24
CA GLY A 138 -4.70 -0.51 -1.12
C GLY A 138 -5.37 0.78 -0.68
N ASP A 139 -4.97 1.93 -1.25
CA ASP A 139 -5.67 3.19 -0.99
C ASP A 139 -7.11 3.12 -1.50
N LEU A 140 -8.05 3.54 -0.64
CA LEU A 140 -9.46 3.74 -0.96
C LEU A 140 -9.79 5.22 -0.73
N VAL A 141 -10.16 5.92 -1.80
CA VAL A 141 -10.40 7.35 -1.80
C VAL A 141 -11.84 7.64 -2.18
N LEU A 142 -12.64 8.05 -1.20
CA LEU A 142 -14.03 8.46 -1.40
C LEU A 142 -14.12 9.79 -2.16
N ASN A 143 -15.17 9.96 -2.95
CA ASN A 143 -15.51 11.26 -3.53
C ASN A 143 -16.22 12.13 -2.49
N SER A 144 -15.56 13.16 -1.99
CA SER A 144 -16.16 14.08 -1.01
C SER A 144 -17.23 15.02 -1.57
N ASN A 145 -17.42 15.05 -2.89
CA ASN A 145 -18.55 15.75 -3.50
C ASN A 145 -19.87 14.95 -3.37
N GLN A 146 -19.81 13.68 -2.95
CA GLN A 146 -20.97 12.81 -2.80
C GLN A 146 -21.63 12.93 -1.43
N ASN A 147 -22.93 12.60 -1.39
CA ASN A 147 -23.67 12.45 -0.14
C ASN A 147 -23.76 10.97 0.22
N PHE A 148 -23.26 10.63 1.40
CA PHE A 148 -23.32 9.27 1.94
C PHE A 148 -24.42 9.15 2.99
N THR A 149 -24.99 7.96 3.11
CA THR A 149 -25.90 7.58 4.20
C THR A 149 -25.29 6.44 4.98
N PHE A 150 -25.32 6.56 6.31
CA PHE A 150 -24.86 5.52 7.22
C PHE A 150 -25.98 4.52 7.50
N HIS A 151 -25.70 3.24 7.28
CA HIS A 151 -26.48 2.11 7.78
C HIS A 151 -25.49 1.06 8.30
N ASP A 152 -25.76 0.52 9.47
CA ASP A 152 -24.85 -0.40 10.17
C ASP A 152 -24.79 -1.81 9.56
N TRP A 153 -25.77 -2.16 8.72
CA TRP A 153 -25.97 -3.49 8.13
C TRP A 153 -25.94 -4.61 9.18
N ALA A 154 -26.41 -4.33 10.40
CA ALA A 154 -26.59 -5.35 11.42
C ALA A 154 -27.43 -6.52 10.88
N ASP A 155 -27.06 -7.75 11.21
CA ASP A 155 -27.74 -8.98 10.78
C ASP A 155 -27.92 -9.16 9.24
N ASN A 156 -27.05 -8.53 8.44
CA ASN A 156 -27.15 -8.50 6.97
C ASN A 156 -28.45 -7.84 6.47
N ALA A 157 -29.04 -6.93 7.26
CA ALA A 157 -30.22 -6.18 6.90
C ALA A 157 -29.83 -4.80 6.36
N GLY A 158 -29.97 -4.62 5.04
CA GLY A 158 -29.78 -3.33 4.40
C GLY A 158 -30.98 -2.38 4.56
N PRO A 159 -30.80 -1.09 4.27
CA PRO A 159 -31.92 -0.13 4.20
C PRO A 159 -32.91 -0.52 3.10
N ASP A 160 -34.19 -0.13 3.27
CA ASP A 160 -35.18 -0.24 2.20
C ASP A 160 -34.76 0.65 1.03
N PRO A 161 -34.49 0.10 -0.17
CA PRO A 161 -34.02 0.90 -1.32
C PRO A 161 -34.98 2.02 -1.71
N SER A 162 -36.28 1.90 -1.38
CA SER A 162 -37.26 2.95 -1.65
C SER A 162 -37.15 4.17 -0.73
N THR A 163 -36.37 4.06 0.35
CA THR A 163 -36.14 5.14 1.32
C THR A 163 -34.87 5.95 1.05
N ILE A 164 -34.07 5.53 0.07
CA ILE A 164 -32.80 6.16 -0.29
C ILE A 164 -33.02 7.07 -1.49
N SER A 165 -32.55 8.31 -1.41
CA SER A 165 -32.65 9.24 -2.53
C SER A 165 -31.77 8.76 -3.69
N PRO A 166 -32.13 9.02 -4.96
CA PRO A 166 -31.35 8.55 -6.12
C PRO A 166 -29.86 8.96 -6.13
N ASN A 167 -29.51 10.06 -5.46
CA ASN A 167 -28.15 10.58 -5.37
C ASN A 167 -27.46 10.29 -4.03
N ASP A 168 -28.14 9.62 -3.12
CA ASP A 168 -27.54 9.18 -1.86
C ASP A 168 -26.85 7.84 -2.11
N ARG A 169 -25.74 7.61 -1.39
CA ARG A 169 -24.94 6.38 -1.50
C ARG A 169 -24.85 5.73 -0.13
N ASP A 170 -25.19 4.44 -0.05
CA ASP A 170 -25.04 3.67 1.17
C ASP A 170 -23.55 3.43 1.43
N LEU A 171 -23.05 3.92 2.56
CA LEU A 171 -21.62 3.94 2.85
C LEU A 171 -21.04 2.52 2.96
N PHE A 172 -21.77 1.58 3.57
CA PHE A 172 -21.29 0.20 3.70
C PHE A 172 -21.22 -0.48 2.34
N SER A 173 -22.22 -0.27 1.49
CA SER A 173 -22.23 -0.86 0.14
C SER A 173 -21.04 -0.41 -0.69
N LEU A 174 -20.69 0.88 -0.59
CA LEU A 174 -19.51 1.44 -1.22
C LEU A 174 -18.23 0.84 -0.63
N PHE A 175 -18.06 0.87 0.70
CA PHE A 175 -16.89 0.25 1.31
C PHE A 175 -16.74 -1.21 0.95
N LEU A 176 -17.83 -1.99 0.89
CA LEU A 176 -17.78 -3.41 0.57
C LEU A 176 -17.33 -3.66 -0.88
N HIS A 177 -17.79 -2.85 -1.83
CA HIS A 177 -17.36 -2.87 -3.22
C HIS A 177 -15.88 -2.49 -3.36
N GLU A 178 -15.52 -1.31 -2.87
CA GLU A 178 -14.15 -0.80 -2.97
C GLU A 178 -13.14 -1.68 -2.23
N THR A 179 -13.54 -2.35 -1.15
CA THR A 179 -12.71 -3.35 -0.47
C THR A 179 -12.41 -4.55 -1.37
N GLY A 180 -13.37 -4.99 -2.19
CA GLY A 180 -13.11 -6.04 -3.17
C GLY A 180 -12.04 -5.60 -4.18
N ASN A 181 -12.13 -4.35 -4.66
CA ASN A 181 -11.16 -3.74 -5.56
C ASN A 181 -9.77 -3.62 -4.91
N THR A 182 -9.66 -3.12 -3.66
CA THR A 182 -8.35 -3.05 -2.96
C THR A 182 -7.77 -4.44 -2.71
N LEU A 183 -8.60 -5.47 -2.52
CA LEU A 183 -8.19 -6.88 -2.44
C LEU A 183 -7.84 -7.50 -3.82
N GLY A 184 -7.99 -6.76 -4.92
CA GLY A 184 -7.57 -7.18 -6.26
C GLY A 184 -8.65 -7.91 -7.07
N LEU A 185 -9.92 -7.82 -6.67
CA LEU A 185 -11.06 -8.27 -7.49
C LEU A 185 -11.41 -7.22 -8.53
N ASP A 186 -11.64 -7.67 -9.75
CA ASP A 186 -12.12 -6.82 -10.85
C ASP A 186 -13.63 -6.62 -10.75
N ASP A 187 -14.07 -5.50 -11.30
CA ASP A 187 -15.47 -5.20 -11.52
C ASP A 187 -16.13 -6.19 -12.47
N ASN A 188 -17.45 -6.36 -12.30
CA ASN A 188 -18.24 -7.24 -13.14
C ASN A 188 -19.56 -6.60 -13.58
N LEU A 189 -20.25 -7.31 -14.49
CA LEU A 189 -21.52 -6.88 -15.09
C LEU A 189 -22.75 -7.52 -14.42
N LEU A 190 -22.60 -8.14 -13.26
CA LEU A 190 -23.66 -8.84 -12.54
C LEU A 190 -24.33 -7.87 -11.57
N ASN A 191 -25.49 -7.32 -11.94
CA ASN A 191 -26.15 -6.28 -11.15
C ASN A 191 -26.55 -6.67 -9.70
N TRP A 192 -26.49 -7.94 -9.33
CA TRP A 192 -26.72 -8.43 -7.97
C TRP A 192 -25.43 -8.62 -7.14
N SER A 193 -24.26 -8.66 -7.78
CA SER A 193 -22.95 -8.79 -7.12
C SER A 193 -22.55 -7.47 -6.46
N VAL A 194 -21.81 -7.55 -5.36
CA VAL A 194 -21.20 -6.36 -4.74
C VAL A 194 -20.19 -5.73 -5.70
N MET A 195 -19.42 -6.54 -6.42
CA MET A 195 -18.45 -6.12 -7.44
C MET A 195 -19.11 -5.69 -8.76
N PHE A 196 -20.37 -5.27 -8.73
CA PHE A 196 -21.00 -4.68 -9.92
C PHE A 196 -20.45 -3.27 -10.13
N ARG A 197 -19.93 -2.99 -11.33
CA ARG A 197 -19.25 -1.73 -11.68
C ARG A 197 -20.02 -0.44 -11.38
N GLN A 198 -21.35 -0.51 -11.38
CA GLN A 198 -22.21 0.64 -11.15
C GLN A 198 -22.88 0.58 -9.78
N TYR A 199 -22.86 1.69 -9.05
CA TYR A 199 -23.70 1.81 -7.87
C TYR A 199 -25.17 1.92 -8.29
N THR A 200 -26.02 1.03 -7.79
CA THR A 200 -27.45 0.97 -8.16
C THR A 200 -28.36 0.98 -6.94
N VAL A 201 -28.25 -0.06 -6.14
CA VAL A 201 -28.97 -0.24 -4.88
C VAL A 201 -27.97 -0.62 -3.79
N PRO A 202 -28.32 -0.41 -2.51
CA PRO A 202 -27.50 -0.89 -1.41
C PRO A 202 -27.27 -2.40 -1.48
N LYS A 203 -26.02 -2.82 -1.26
CA LYS A 203 -25.55 -4.21 -1.25
C LYS A 203 -24.54 -4.39 -0.13
N GLY A 204 -24.87 -5.22 0.85
CA GLY A 204 -24.00 -5.51 1.99
C GLY A 204 -23.77 -7.01 2.21
N VAL A 205 -24.12 -7.84 1.22
CA VAL A 205 -23.98 -9.30 1.27
C VAL A 205 -23.30 -9.77 0.00
N LEU A 206 -22.21 -10.52 0.14
CA LEU A 206 -21.47 -11.09 -0.98
C LEU A 206 -22.32 -12.13 -1.72
N ALA A 207 -22.35 -12.04 -3.05
CA ALA A 207 -22.91 -13.07 -3.90
C ALA A 207 -22.00 -14.32 -3.94
N ALA A 208 -22.52 -15.43 -4.46
CA ALA A 208 -21.72 -16.64 -4.62
C ALA A 208 -20.54 -16.43 -5.58
N GLU A 209 -20.72 -15.58 -6.59
CA GLU A 209 -19.68 -15.17 -7.53
C GLU A 209 -18.58 -14.34 -6.87
N ASP A 210 -18.95 -13.43 -5.95
CA ASP A 210 -18.00 -12.64 -5.17
C ASP A 210 -17.11 -13.56 -4.31
N ILE A 211 -17.73 -14.48 -3.58
CA ILE A 211 -17.03 -15.48 -2.73
C ILE A 211 -16.11 -16.37 -3.57
N ALA A 212 -16.58 -16.82 -4.74
CA ALA A 212 -15.76 -17.65 -5.63
C ALA A 212 -14.55 -16.89 -6.17
N ALA A 213 -14.71 -15.59 -6.48
CA ALA A 213 -13.64 -14.76 -7.01
C ALA A 213 -12.55 -14.49 -5.96
N ILE A 214 -12.91 -14.13 -4.72
CA ILE A 214 -11.91 -13.92 -3.66
C ILE A 214 -11.18 -15.21 -3.28
N GLN A 215 -11.89 -16.34 -3.26
CA GLN A 215 -11.27 -17.65 -2.99
C GLN A 215 -10.36 -18.11 -4.13
N ALA A 216 -10.58 -17.65 -5.36
CA ALA A 216 -9.68 -17.93 -6.47
C ALA A 216 -8.34 -17.19 -6.33
N LEU A 217 -8.33 -16.03 -5.68
CA LEU A 217 -7.12 -15.24 -5.40
C LEU A 217 -6.36 -15.74 -4.17
N TYR A 218 -7.06 -15.88 -3.05
CA TYR A 218 -6.45 -16.08 -1.73
C TYR A 218 -6.66 -17.49 -1.17
N GLY A 219 -7.39 -18.35 -1.88
CA GLY A 219 -7.82 -19.64 -1.34
C GLY A 219 -8.97 -19.51 -0.35
N GLN A 220 -9.46 -20.67 0.09
CA GLN A 220 -10.51 -20.74 1.12
C GLN A 220 -9.91 -20.53 2.50
N ARG A 221 -10.65 -19.82 3.36
CA ARG A 221 -10.27 -19.64 4.76
C ARG A 221 -9.91 -20.97 5.44
N SER A 222 -8.74 -21.00 6.03
CA SER A 222 -8.15 -22.15 6.71
C SER A 222 -7.59 -21.77 8.08
N ASP A 223 -7.44 -22.77 8.95
CA ASP A 223 -6.55 -22.69 10.10
C ASP A 223 -5.24 -23.44 9.77
N PRO A 224 -4.14 -22.72 9.47
CA PRO A 224 -2.86 -23.33 9.14
C PRO A 224 -2.08 -23.74 10.40
N TYR A 225 -2.49 -23.29 11.59
CA TYR A 225 -1.81 -23.56 12.86
C TYR A 225 -2.39 -24.80 13.55
N GLU A 226 -3.56 -25.27 13.10
CA GLU A 226 -4.20 -26.49 13.54
C GLU A 226 -4.23 -27.57 12.45
N LEU A 227 -3.28 -28.50 12.49
CA LEU A 227 -3.28 -29.67 11.58
C LEU A 227 -4.30 -30.74 12.00
N VAL A 228 -4.69 -30.74 13.28
CA VAL A 228 -5.64 -31.68 13.89
C VAL A 228 -6.48 -30.90 14.89
N ASP A 229 -7.81 -31.03 14.77
CA ASP A 229 -8.78 -30.42 15.68
C ASP A 229 -8.38 -30.62 17.14
N ASN A 230 -8.18 -29.50 17.82
CA ASN A 230 -7.68 -29.35 19.16
C ASN A 230 -8.75 -28.72 20.09
N GLY A 231 -9.98 -28.48 19.61
CA GLY A 231 -11.03 -27.79 20.37
C GLY A 231 -11.58 -28.55 21.57
N GLN A 232 -11.19 -29.81 21.75
CA GLN A 232 -11.47 -30.59 22.95
C GLN A 232 -10.24 -30.64 23.86
N ILE A 233 -10.46 -30.57 25.18
CA ILE A 233 -9.37 -30.59 26.17
C ILE A 233 -8.44 -31.81 26.06
N GLN A 234 -8.96 -32.96 25.62
CA GLN A 234 -8.17 -34.18 25.43
C GLN A 234 -7.22 -34.10 24.21
N ALA A 235 -7.52 -33.23 23.26
CA ALA A 235 -6.73 -32.95 22.07
C ALA A 235 -5.90 -31.66 22.20
N ALA A 236 -5.90 -31.03 23.37
CA ALA A 236 -5.29 -29.72 23.57
C ALA A 236 -3.82 -29.66 23.11
N SER A 237 -3.51 -28.68 22.27
CA SER A 237 -2.18 -28.42 21.72
C SER A 237 -1.23 -27.92 22.81
N LEU A 238 -0.06 -28.56 22.95
CA LEU A 238 0.95 -28.08 23.89
C LEU A 238 1.62 -26.82 23.33
N ILE A 239 1.59 -25.72 24.07
CA ILE A 239 2.45 -24.56 23.80
C ILE A 239 3.86 -24.91 24.32
N PRO A 240 4.86 -25.08 23.42
CA PRO A 240 6.18 -25.50 23.84
C PRO A 240 6.94 -24.33 24.49
N THR A 241 7.70 -24.62 25.54
CA THR A 241 8.69 -23.67 26.08
C THR A 241 9.93 -23.67 25.18
N PRO A 242 10.30 -22.54 24.54
CA PRO A 242 11.48 -22.47 23.69
C PRO A 242 12.78 -22.77 24.47
N ALA A 243 13.75 -23.41 23.81
CA ALA A 243 15.04 -23.66 24.43
C ALA A 243 15.81 -22.35 24.64
N GLY A 244 16.32 -22.12 25.86
CA GLY A 244 17.13 -20.94 26.18
C GLY A 244 16.32 -19.68 26.54
N ILE A 245 14.99 -19.78 26.60
CA ILE A 245 14.15 -18.68 27.06
C ILE A 245 14.44 -18.33 28.53
N ASP A 246 14.51 -17.04 28.86
CA ASP A 246 14.48 -16.54 30.22
C ASP A 246 13.06 -16.03 30.54
N PRO A 247 12.23 -16.79 31.27
CA PRO A 247 10.86 -16.39 31.56
C PRO A 247 10.73 -15.11 32.38
N ASN A 248 11.81 -14.59 32.98
CA ASN A 248 11.80 -13.30 33.67
C ASN A 248 11.90 -12.11 32.70
N HIS A 249 12.28 -12.32 31.43
CA HIS A 249 12.49 -11.23 30.48
C HIS A 249 11.82 -11.48 29.12
N ASP A 250 11.51 -12.74 28.81
CA ASP A 250 10.97 -13.16 27.52
C ASP A 250 9.49 -13.58 27.63
N VAL A 251 8.78 -13.43 26.52
CA VAL A 251 7.37 -13.86 26.36
C VAL A 251 7.30 -15.02 25.37
N ILE A 252 6.61 -16.11 25.74
CA ILE A 252 6.35 -17.22 24.82
C ILE A 252 5.17 -16.85 23.93
N ARG A 253 5.30 -17.04 22.61
CA ARG A 253 4.26 -16.72 21.63
C ARG A 253 3.95 -17.93 20.74
N THR A 254 2.68 -18.16 20.47
CA THR A 254 2.20 -19.21 19.53
C THR A 254 1.06 -18.64 18.70
N ARG A 255 1.09 -18.86 17.38
CA ARG A 255 -0.03 -18.45 16.50
C ARG A 255 -1.18 -19.46 16.57
N GLY A 256 -2.39 -18.95 16.41
CA GLY A 256 -3.61 -19.73 16.20
C GLY A 256 -4.56 -19.01 15.24
N SER A 257 -5.60 -19.69 14.80
CA SER A 257 -6.61 -19.10 13.92
C SER A 257 -7.97 -19.71 14.18
N LEU A 258 -8.98 -18.87 14.41
CA LEU A 258 -10.36 -19.35 14.34
C LEU A 258 -10.79 -19.31 12.88
N ARG A 259 -10.96 -20.47 12.27
CA ARG A 259 -11.37 -20.63 10.87
C ARG A 259 -12.83 -20.27 10.64
N THR A 260 -13.68 -20.57 11.61
CA THR A 260 -15.14 -20.32 11.57
C THR A 260 -15.61 -19.83 12.93
N GLY A 261 -16.82 -19.26 13.03
CA GLY A 261 -17.33 -18.80 14.33
C GLY A 261 -17.58 -19.92 15.35
N ASP A 262 -17.80 -21.16 14.89
CA ASP A 262 -17.90 -22.35 15.76
C ASP A 262 -16.55 -22.96 16.11
N ASP A 263 -15.44 -22.40 15.59
CA ASP A 263 -14.11 -22.90 15.82
C ASP A 263 -13.66 -22.61 17.26
N VAL A 264 -12.95 -23.57 17.84
CA VAL A 264 -12.48 -23.53 19.22
C VAL A 264 -11.09 -24.12 19.24
N ASP A 265 -10.15 -23.36 19.75
CA ASP A 265 -8.81 -23.84 20.02
C ASP A 265 -8.62 -24.09 21.52
N THR A 266 -8.14 -25.27 21.89
CA THR A 266 -7.66 -25.58 23.24
C THR A 266 -6.16 -25.81 23.27
N TYR A 267 -5.47 -25.04 24.10
CA TYR A 267 -4.05 -25.18 24.38
C TYR A 267 -3.81 -25.69 25.80
N LYS A 268 -2.62 -26.21 26.03
CA LYS A 268 -2.10 -26.47 27.37
C LYS A 268 -0.69 -25.92 27.55
N ILE A 269 -0.44 -25.39 28.74
CA ILE A 269 0.87 -24.91 29.18
C ILE A 269 1.34 -25.72 30.39
N VAL A 270 2.64 -25.96 30.47
CA VAL A 270 3.29 -26.51 31.66
C VAL A 270 3.91 -25.33 32.42
N PRO A 271 3.49 -25.06 33.68
CA PRO A 271 4.02 -23.92 34.43
C PRO A 271 5.54 -23.95 34.57
N ALA A 272 6.19 -22.81 34.32
CA ALA A 272 7.62 -22.65 34.56
C ALA A 272 7.96 -22.79 36.06
N PRO A 273 9.07 -23.47 36.43
CA PRO A 273 9.43 -23.66 37.82
C PRO A 273 9.80 -22.33 38.49
N ASN A 274 9.49 -22.21 39.79
CA ASN A 274 9.78 -21.04 40.65
C ASN A 274 8.93 -19.78 40.39
N PHE A 275 7.93 -19.85 39.52
CA PHE A 275 6.93 -18.79 39.35
C PHE A 275 5.65 -19.15 40.11
N ASP A 276 5.05 -18.17 40.79
CA ASP A 276 3.74 -18.31 41.43
C ASP A 276 2.61 -17.80 40.53
N SER A 277 2.92 -17.01 39.49
CA SER A 277 1.93 -16.44 38.57
C SER A 277 2.37 -16.46 37.11
N VAL A 278 1.40 -16.50 36.20
CA VAL A 278 1.57 -16.30 34.76
C VAL A 278 0.41 -15.49 34.22
N THR A 279 0.69 -14.59 33.27
CA THR A 279 -0.35 -13.91 32.50
C THR A 279 -0.40 -14.50 31.11
N VAL A 280 -1.60 -14.89 30.69
CA VAL A 280 -1.89 -15.38 29.35
C VAL A 280 -2.66 -14.30 28.62
N ARG A 281 -2.26 -14.00 27.39
CA ARG A 281 -2.96 -13.04 26.52
C ARG A 281 -3.34 -13.69 25.21
N VAL A 282 -4.49 -13.32 24.68
CA VAL A 282 -4.82 -13.50 23.26
C VAL A 282 -4.64 -12.14 22.60
N ARG A 283 -3.69 -12.05 21.67
CA ARG A 283 -3.37 -10.84 20.92
C ARG A 283 -3.94 -10.94 19.51
N THR A 284 -4.89 -10.08 19.21
CA THR A 284 -5.52 -9.93 17.88
C THR A 284 -5.26 -8.54 17.31
N ALA A 285 -4.91 -7.56 18.15
CA ALA A 285 -4.54 -6.22 17.73
C ALA A 285 -3.42 -6.24 16.68
N GLY A 286 -3.65 -5.57 15.55
CA GLY A 286 -2.73 -5.53 14.41
C GLY A 286 -2.53 -6.85 13.66
N VAL A 287 -3.30 -7.91 13.98
CA VAL A 287 -3.27 -9.25 13.36
C VAL A 287 -4.57 -9.54 12.62
N SER A 288 -5.71 -9.37 13.29
CA SER A 288 -7.04 -9.57 12.71
C SER A 288 -8.07 -8.71 13.43
N LEU A 289 -9.32 -8.73 12.96
CA LEU A 289 -10.47 -8.10 13.65
C LEU A 289 -11.21 -9.05 14.58
N LEU A 290 -10.63 -10.22 14.88
CA LEU A 290 -11.24 -11.23 15.74
C LEU A 290 -11.56 -10.67 17.12
N GLN A 291 -12.81 -10.79 17.54
CA GLN A 291 -13.23 -10.62 18.93
C GLN A 291 -13.26 -11.99 19.62
N SER A 292 -12.20 -12.28 20.38
CA SER A 292 -12.01 -13.58 21.03
C SER A 292 -12.46 -13.58 22.48
N ARG A 293 -12.76 -14.78 23.00
CA ARG A 293 -12.92 -15.11 24.42
C ARG A 293 -11.82 -16.08 24.82
N LEU A 294 -11.09 -15.73 25.88
CA LEU A 294 -10.08 -16.56 26.52
C LEU A 294 -10.65 -17.16 27.81
N GLU A 295 -10.59 -18.47 27.95
CA GLU A 295 -11.02 -19.22 29.13
C GLU A 295 -9.86 -20.04 29.71
N ILE A 296 -9.73 -20.06 31.04
CA ILE A 296 -8.85 -20.98 31.76
C ILE A 296 -9.69 -22.16 32.22
N LEU A 297 -9.25 -23.37 31.90
CA LEU A 297 -9.97 -24.60 32.22
C LEU A 297 -9.24 -25.43 33.29
N ASP A 298 -10.02 -26.16 34.09
CA ASP A 298 -9.49 -27.27 34.88
C ASP A 298 -9.30 -28.54 34.03
N SER A 299 -8.72 -29.59 34.62
CA SER A 299 -8.50 -30.88 33.93
C SER A 299 -9.79 -31.60 33.51
N PHE A 300 -10.96 -31.15 33.96
CA PHE A 300 -12.26 -31.68 33.58
C PHE A 300 -12.95 -30.83 32.51
N GLY A 301 -12.31 -29.75 32.04
CA GLY A 301 -12.85 -28.81 31.06
C GLY A 301 -13.80 -27.76 31.64
N GLN A 302 -13.86 -27.61 32.96
CA GLN A 302 -14.66 -26.57 33.61
C GLN A 302 -13.93 -25.24 33.58
N VAL A 303 -14.65 -24.17 33.27
CA VAL A 303 -14.11 -22.81 33.24
C VAL A 303 -13.83 -22.33 34.66
N ILE A 304 -12.57 -22.03 34.94
CA ILE A 304 -12.09 -21.45 36.19
C ILE A 304 -12.22 -19.92 36.12
N SER A 305 -11.81 -19.34 34.99
CA SER A 305 -11.82 -17.89 34.73
C SER A 305 -11.97 -17.64 33.24
N GLN A 306 -12.49 -16.48 32.87
CA GLN A 306 -12.64 -16.08 31.47
C GLN A 306 -12.54 -14.57 31.30
N THR A 307 -12.22 -14.15 30.09
CA THR A 307 -12.24 -12.75 29.62
C THR A 307 -12.64 -12.71 28.15
N SER A 308 -13.03 -11.57 27.62
CA SER A 308 -13.39 -11.40 26.20
C SER A 308 -12.85 -10.07 25.70
N ALA A 309 -12.61 -9.99 24.38
CA ALA A 309 -12.36 -8.75 23.67
C ALA A 309 -13.49 -7.75 23.94
N ASP A 310 -13.14 -6.48 24.17
CA ASP A 310 -14.10 -5.41 24.45
C ASP A 310 -14.74 -4.86 23.16
N SER A 311 -13.96 -4.77 22.08
CA SER A 311 -14.43 -4.37 20.74
C SER A 311 -13.40 -4.72 19.66
N VAL A 312 -13.67 -4.47 18.38
CA VAL A 312 -12.64 -4.57 17.32
C VAL A 312 -11.49 -3.58 17.46
N PHE A 313 -11.69 -2.49 18.20
CA PHE A 313 -10.67 -1.47 18.49
C PHE A 313 -9.85 -1.80 19.75
N ASP A 314 -10.30 -2.77 20.54
CA ASP A 314 -9.65 -3.27 21.75
C ASP A 314 -9.92 -4.77 21.86
N ASN A 315 -9.31 -5.51 20.95
CA ASN A 315 -9.62 -6.91 20.69
C ASN A 315 -8.68 -7.90 21.39
N ASP A 316 -7.65 -7.39 22.06
CA ASP A 316 -6.80 -8.18 22.94
C ASP A 316 -7.54 -8.52 24.24
N ASN A 317 -7.18 -9.63 24.86
CA ASN A 317 -7.68 -9.95 26.18
C ASN A 317 -6.67 -10.77 26.99
N GLU A 318 -6.66 -10.57 28.31
CA GLU A 318 -5.66 -11.15 29.20
C GLU A 318 -6.24 -11.71 30.50
N LEU A 319 -5.61 -12.76 31.02
CA LEU A 319 -5.91 -13.35 32.34
C LEU A 319 -4.61 -13.64 33.08
N THR A 320 -4.59 -13.32 34.37
CA THR A 320 -3.49 -13.69 35.26
C THR A 320 -3.90 -14.85 36.15
N ILE A 321 -3.12 -15.93 36.10
CA ILE A 321 -3.27 -17.11 36.95
C ILE A 321 -2.23 -17.03 38.05
N VAL A 322 -2.64 -17.29 39.28
CA VAL A 322 -1.77 -17.29 40.48
C VAL A 322 -1.80 -18.66 41.17
N GLY A 323 -0.84 -18.93 42.04
CA GLY A 323 -0.72 -20.21 42.73
C GLY A 323 -0.27 -21.35 41.82
N LEU A 324 0.64 -21.08 40.87
CA LEU A 324 1.06 -22.02 39.82
C LEU A 324 1.57 -23.37 40.34
N GLN A 325 2.14 -23.43 41.55
CA GLN A 325 2.55 -24.69 42.20
C GLN A 325 1.42 -25.71 42.38
N ASN A 326 0.16 -25.30 42.29
CA ASN A 326 -0.99 -26.19 42.40
C ASN A 326 -1.36 -26.85 41.05
N TYR A 327 -0.70 -26.49 39.96
CA TYR A 327 -1.01 -26.94 38.61
C TYR A 327 0.18 -27.70 38.03
N SER A 328 -0.07 -28.91 37.51
CA SER A 328 0.88 -29.62 36.65
C SER A 328 0.77 -29.18 35.19
N GLU A 329 -0.43 -28.78 34.79
CA GLU A 329 -0.78 -28.25 33.47
C GLU A 329 -1.90 -27.22 33.67
N ILE A 330 -1.95 -26.21 32.80
CA ILE A 330 -3.05 -25.24 32.70
C ILE A 330 -3.60 -25.32 31.29
N TYR A 331 -4.92 -25.36 31.18
CA TYR A 331 -5.61 -25.44 29.91
C TYR A 331 -6.21 -24.07 29.56
N LEU A 332 -6.03 -23.67 28.31
CA LEU A 332 -6.52 -22.42 27.75
C LEU A 332 -7.50 -22.80 26.64
N ARG A 333 -8.68 -22.18 26.61
CA ARG A 333 -9.61 -22.31 25.49
C ARG A 333 -9.88 -20.96 24.88
N ILE A 334 -9.77 -20.88 23.57
CA ILE A 334 -9.94 -19.68 22.77
C ILE A 334 -11.08 -19.95 21.78
N ALA A 335 -12.07 -19.08 21.77
CA ALA A 335 -13.22 -19.16 20.90
C ALA A 335 -13.69 -17.75 20.55
N ALA A 336 -14.58 -17.61 19.58
CA ALA A 336 -15.23 -16.33 19.31
C ALA A 336 -16.07 -15.86 20.52
N THR A 337 -16.11 -14.54 20.75
CA THR A 337 -17.00 -13.94 21.76
C THR A 337 -18.46 -14.27 21.43
N ASP A 338 -18.88 -14.05 20.19
CA ASP A 338 -20.15 -14.50 19.63
C ASP A 338 -19.88 -15.29 18.33
N PRO A 339 -20.23 -16.59 18.25
CA PRO A 339 -19.97 -17.42 17.08
C PRO A 339 -20.77 -17.02 15.83
N SER A 340 -21.79 -16.16 15.97
CA SER A 340 -22.61 -15.68 14.86
C SER A 340 -22.19 -14.31 14.32
N ASP A 341 -21.27 -13.62 15.01
CA ASP A 341 -20.75 -12.33 14.61
C ASP A 341 -19.77 -12.46 13.43
N ILE A 342 -19.67 -11.43 12.60
CA ILE A 342 -18.69 -11.35 11.52
C ILE A 342 -17.25 -11.31 12.06
N TYR A 343 -17.05 -10.79 13.27
CA TYR A 343 -15.77 -10.75 13.99
C TYR A 343 -15.46 -12.04 14.76
N SER A 344 -16.09 -13.17 14.39
CA SER A 344 -15.87 -14.49 15.02
C SER A 344 -14.71 -15.29 14.40
N VAL A 345 -14.11 -14.77 13.32
CA VAL A 345 -13.06 -15.43 12.53
C VAL A 345 -11.82 -14.55 12.48
N GLY A 346 -10.64 -15.13 12.63
CA GLY A 346 -9.39 -14.40 12.48
C GLY A 346 -8.18 -15.09 13.13
N ASP A 347 -6.99 -14.60 12.78
CA ASP A 347 -5.74 -15.05 13.38
C ASP A 347 -5.47 -14.31 14.70
N TYR A 348 -4.74 -14.97 15.58
CA TYR A 348 -4.32 -14.42 16.85
C TYR A 348 -2.99 -15.00 17.31
N TRP A 349 -2.40 -14.38 18.32
CA TRP A 349 -1.31 -14.97 19.10
C TRP A 349 -1.77 -15.31 20.51
N VAL A 350 -1.34 -16.47 21.01
CA VAL A 350 -1.33 -16.76 22.44
C VAL A 350 0.01 -16.34 23.00
N GLU A 351 0.00 -15.43 23.96
CA GLU A 351 1.18 -15.04 24.73
C GLU A 351 1.13 -15.66 26.13
N VAL A 352 2.26 -16.19 26.59
CA VAL A 352 2.45 -16.69 27.96
C VAL A 352 3.61 -15.92 28.57
N ASP A 353 3.29 -15.09 29.57
CA ASP A 353 4.17 -14.09 30.14
C ASP A 353 4.34 -14.28 31.65
N TYR A 354 5.55 -14.61 32.07
CA TYR A 354 5.93 -14.85 33.47
C TYR A 354 6.59 -13.64 34.13
N ARG A 355 6.81 -12.54 33.38
CA ARG A 355 7.49 -11.34 33.86
C ARG A 355 6.71 -10.64 34.96
N ASP A 356 7.44 -9.89 35.79
CA ASP A 356 6.82 -9.11 36.87
C ASP A 356 5.84 -8.06 36.28
N PRO A 357 4.70 -7.80 36.92
CA PRO A 357 3.74 -6.80 36.44
C PRO A 357 4.36 -5.43 36.14
N ALA A 358 5.42 -5.01 36.85
CA ALA A 358 6.10 -3.74 36.59
C ALA A 358 6.88 -3.76 35.27
N GLU A 359 7.50 -4.88 34.90
CA GLU A 359 8.19 -5.03 33.61
C GLU A 359 7.18 -5.05 32.47
N ARG A 360 6.10 -5.80 32.61
CA ARG A 360 5.04 -5.82 31.59
C ARG A 360 4.35 -4.47 31.45
N ALA A 361 4.17 -3.72 32.53
CA ALA A 361 3.60 -2.38 32.49
C ALA A 361 4.50 -1.37 31.77
N SER A 362 5.78 -1.72 31.52
CA SER A 362 6.68 -0.95 30.68
C SER A 362 6.61 -1.32 29.20
N ASP A 363 5.94 -2.42 28.85
CA ASP A 363 5.72 -2.78 27.45
C ASP A 363 4.95 -1.66 26.74
N PRO A 364 5.33 -1.33 25.49
CA PRO A 364 4.54 -0.40 24.70
C PRO A 364 3.14 -0.97 24.48
N THR A 365 2.14 -0.21 24.91
CA THR A 365 0.74 -0.46 24.58
C THR A 365 0.40 0.30 23.31
N PRO A 366 -0.32 -0.31 22.34
CA PRO A 366 -0.88 0.44 21.24
C PRO A 366 -1.74 1.58 21.80
N GLY A 367 -1.58 2.78 21.24
CA GLY A 367 -2.47 3.90 21.57
C GLY A 367 -3.87 3.64 21.04
N SER A 368 -4.84 4.46 21.45
CA SER A 368 -6.17 4.42 20.83
C SER A 368 -6.02 4.64 19.32
N TYR A 369 -6.69 3.84 18.49
CA TYR A 369 -6.54 3.89 17.03
C TYR A 369 -6.99 5.24 16.42
N ASP A 370 -7.80 6.02 17.14
CA ASP A 370 -8.22 7.37 16.77
C ASP A 370 -7.27 8.48 17.29
N SER A 371 -6.27 8.14 18.10
CA SER A 371 -5.36 9.11 18.73
C SER A 371 -4.17 9.51 17.86
N GLY A 372 -4.09 9.00 16.63
CA GLY A 372 -3.00 9.24 15.69
C GLY A 372 -1.87 8.20 15.83
N PRO A 373 -0.62 8.55 15.48
CA PRO A 373 0.48 7.60 15.34
C PRO A 373 0.68 6.68 16.56
N ASP A 374 0.96 5.39 16.31
CA ASP A 374 1.10 4.36 17.34
C ASP A 374 2.20 4.69 18.37
N THR A 375 1.91 4.52 19.66
CA THR A 375 2.92 4.55 20.73
C THR A 375 3.87 3.35 20.70
N LEU A 376 3.58 2.30 19.92
CA LEU A 376 4.48 1.14 19.79
C LEU A 376 5.87 1.48 19.25
N PHE A 377 6.04 2.63 18.59
CA PHE A 377 7.35 3.16 18.18
C PHE A 377 7.83 4.34 19.04
N ALA A 378 7.27 4.53 20.23
CA ALA A 378 7.61 5.64 21.13
C ALA A 378 8.81 5.37 22.04
N ASN A 379 9.14 4.09 22.32
CA ASN A 379 10.04 3.71 23.42
C ASN A 379 11.45 3.29 23.00
N TYR A 380 11.91 3.64 21.79
CA TYR A 380 13.27 3.31 21.32
C TYR A 380 13.60 1.80 21.31
N ASP A 381 12.61 0.91 21.27
CA ASP A 381 12.90 -0.48 20.95
C ASP A 381 13.40 -0.51 19.50
N LEU A 382 14.71 -0.71 19.39
CA LEU A 382 15.36 -0.81 18.12
C LEU A 382 14.96 -2.14 17.51
N ILE A 383 14.39 -2.07 16.30
CA ILE A 383 14.15 -3.26 15.46
C ILE A 383 15.43 -4.08 15.35
N ASP A 384 16.56 -3.37 15.28
CA ASP A 384 17.88 -3.93 15.40
C ASP A 384 18.67 -3.28 16.54
N SER A 385 18.91 -4.02 17.62
CA SER A 385 19.71 -3.54 18.75
C SER A 385 21.22 -3.75 18.54
N GLU A 386 21.62 -4.26 17.37
CA GLU A 386 23.02 -4.36 17.02
C GLU A 386 23.70 -2.99 17.04
N SER A 387 24.97 -3.02 17.36
CA SER A 387 25.84 -1.85 17.34
C SER A 387 27.22 -2.33 16.94
N GLY A 388 27.76 -1.82 15.85
CA GLY A 388 29.09 -2.20 15.40
C GLY A 388 29.16 -3.47 14.55
N VAL A 389 28.02 -4.09 14.17
CA VAL A 389 28.04 -5.38 13.45
C VAL A 389 28.11 -5.18 11.95
N ASN A 390 27.38 -4.21 11.38
CA ASN A 390 27.36 -3.94 9.94
C ASN A 390 27.93 -2.55 9.60
N ASP A 391 28.75 -1.97 10.48
CA ASP A 391 29.38 -0.63 10.34
C ASP A 391 30.43 -0.51 9.24
N ASP A 392 30.88 -1.64 8.70
CA ASP A 392 31.88 -1.71 7.66
C ASP A 392 31.32 -2.48 6.45
N ILE A 393 31.78 -2.09 5.25
CA ILE A 393 31.33 -2.70 3.99
C ILE A 393 31.64 -4.22 3.91
N GLU A 394 32.66 -4.68 4.64
CA GLU A 394 33.05 -6.10 4.69
C GLU A 394 32.06 -6.96 5.49
N ASP A 395 31.33 -6.35 6.43
CA ASP A 395 30.38 -6.99 7.33
C ASP A 395 28.91 -6.63 6.98
N ALA A 396 28.69 -6.06 5.79
CA ALA A 396 27.38 -5.61 5.33
C ALA A 396 26.34 -6.76 5.37
N ALA A 397 25.16 -6.47 5.91
CA ALA A 397 24.05 -7.42 5.97
C ALA A 397 23.47 -7.68 4.58
N ASP A 398 23.40 -8.95 4.14
CA ASP A 398 22.83 -9.32 2.84
C ASP A 398 21.29 -9.15 2.85
N LEU A 399 20.77 -8.37 1.90
CA LEU A 399 19.34 -8.19 1.68
C LEU A 399 18.77 -9.28 0.76
N THR A 400 17.55 -9.69 1.05
CA THR A 400 16.76 -10.56 0.19
C THR A 400 15.71 -9.74 -0.55
N ALA A 401 15.52 -10.01 -1.84
CA ALA A 401 14.49 -9.33 -2.63
C ALA A 401 13.09 -9.74 -2.16
N THR A 402 12.21 -8.75 -1.95
CA THR A 402 10.84 -8.93 -1.45
C THR A 402 9.94 -9.62 -2.47
N SER A 403 10.21 -9.42 -3.77
CA SER A 403 9.62 -10.22 -4.85
C SER A 403 10.70 -11.09 -5.50
N PRO A 404 10.88 -12.35 -5.04
CA PRO A 404 11.98 -13.20 -5.50
C PRO A 404 11.89 -13.59 -6.97
N SER A 405 10.73 -13.42 -7.61
CA SER A 405 10.53 -13.70 -9.03
C SER A 405 11.16 -12.66 -9.96
N SER A 406 11.35 -11.42 -9.50
CA SER A 406 11.99 -10.35 -10.27
C SER A 406 13.38 -9.95 -9.75
N GLY A 407 13.62 -10.06 -8.44
CA GLY A 407 14.89 -9.63 -7.82
C GLY A 407 15.10 -8.12 -7.87
N GLU A 408 14.06 -7.37 -8.18
CA GLU A 408 14.13 -5.94 -8.52
C GLU A 408 13.87 -5.04 -7.32
N ARG A 409 13.25 -5.53 -6.25
CA ARG A 409 12.84 -4.71 -5.10
C ARG A 409 13.25 -5.34 -3.77
N PHE A 410 13.82 -4.52 -2.90
CA PHE A 410 14.31 -4.86 -1.57
C PHE A 410 13.68 -3.90 -0.58
N GLU A 411 13.04 -4.43 0.43
CA GLU A 411 12.34 -3.66 1.45
C GLU A 411 12.76 -4.16 2.82
N PHE A 412 13.15 -3.25 3.70
CA PHE A 412 13.61 -3.62 5.03
C PHE A 412 13.43 -2.49 6.04
N THR A 413 13.40 -2.89 7.29
CA THR A 413 13.49 -2.01 8.45
C THR A 413 14.73 -2.36 9.24
N SER A 414 15.32 -1.34 9.85
CA SER A 414 16.46 -1.50 10.77
C SER A 414 16.53 -0.25 11.65
N SER A 415 17.64 -0.07 12.35
CA SER A 415 17.80 0.87 13.43
C SER A 415 19.20 1.42 13.47
N VAL A 416 19.32 2.69 13.81
CA VAL A 416 20.58 3.28 14.26
C VAL A 416 20.58 3.30 15.79
N SER A 417 21.49 2.53 16.39
CA SER A 417 21.69 2.35 17.83
C SER A 417 22.41 3.52 18.50
N GLY A 418 23.00 4.43 17.72
CA GLY A 418 23.76 5.57 18.20
C GLY A 418 23.98 6.67 17.16
N ALA A 419 24.32 7.88 17.62
CA ALA A 419 24.53 9.03 16.72
C ALA A 419 25.74 8.89 15.78
N SER A 420 26.60 7.91 16.04
CA SER A 420 27.76 7.57 15.20
C SER A 420 27.56 6.24 14.48
N ASP A 421 26.39 5.63 14.63
CA ASP A 421 26.08 4.35 14.02
C ASP A 421 25.94 4.48 12.51
N VAL A 422 26.36 3.44 11.84
CA VAL A 422 26.42 3.36 10.39
C VAL A 422 26.04 1.95 10.03
N ASP A 423 25.11 1.81 9.10
CA ASP A 423 24.64 0.50 8.70
C ASP A 423 24.93 0.28 7.22
N TYR A 424 25.60 -0.84 6.89
CA TYR A 424 25.77 -1.30 5.52
C TYR A 424 24.88 -2.50 5.22
N PHE A 425 24.11 -2.39 4.14
CA PHE A 425 23.34 -3.49 3.58
C PHE A 425 23.80 -3.78 2.17
N ARG A 426 24.00 -5.05 1.85
CA ARG A 426 24.41 -5.53 0.54
C ARG A 426 23.21 -6.03 -0.24
N MET A 427 23.10 -5.60 -1.49
CA MET A 427 22.16 -6.16 -2.46
C MET A 427 22.90 -6.45 -3.77
N THR A 428 22.45 -7.48 -4.49
CA THR A 428 22.99 -7.80 -5.81
C THR A 428 21.97 -7.39 -6.86
N ALA A 429 22.42 -6.59 -7.85
CA ALA A 429 21.57 -6.19 -8.95
C ALA A 429 21.09 -7.40 -9.78
N PRO A 430 19.88 -7.35 -10.36
CA PRO A 430 19.40 -8.39 -11.25
C PRO A 430 20.36 -8.73 -12.39
N ALA A 431 20.24 -9.93 -12.94
CA ALA A 431 21.03 -10.36 -14.10
C ALA A 431 20.77 -9.52 -15.36
N THR A 432 19.67 -8.78 -15.41
CA THR A 432 19.36 -7.79 -16.44
C THR A 432 18.85 -6.53 -15.77
N VAL A 433 19.45 -5.38 -16.06
CA VAL A 433 19.04 -4.08 -15.54
C VAL A 433 18.61 -3.22 -16.72
N TRP A 434 17.40 -2.66 -16.65
CA TRP A 434 16.80 -1.87 -17.73
C TRP A 434 16.75 -0.37 -17.44
N GLY A 435 16.72 0.00 -16.16
CA GLY A 435 16.53 1.37 -15.70
C GLY A 435 17.57 1.80 -14.67
N ARG A 436 17.10 2.47 -13.62
CA ARG A 436 17.93 2.94 -12.52
C ARG A 436 17.71 2.10 -11.27
N LEU A 437 18.63 2.24 -10.33
CA LEU A 437 18.39 1.87 -8.94
C LEU A 437 17.97 3.13 -8.19
N VAL A 438 16.84 3.07 -7.50
CA VAL A 438 16.35 4.09 -6.58
C VAL A 438 16.38 3.53 -5.18
N VAL A 439 16.96 4.28 -4.24
CA VAL A 439 16.95 3.91 -2.82
C VAL A 439 16.32 5.04 -2.04
N HIS A 440 15.33 4.72 -1.22
CA HIS A 440 14.66 5.61 -0.30
C HIS A 440 14.95 5.17 1.14
N VAL A 441 15.09 6.15 2.04
CA VAL A 441 15.13 5.88 3.48
C VAL A 441 14.38 6.97 4.24
N SER A 442 13.67 6.57 5.29
CA SER A 442 12.95 7.48 6.17
C SER A 442 13.00 6.96 7.61
N GLY A 443 13.30 7.85 8.57
CA GLY A 443 13.17 7.53 9.99
C GLY A 443 11.71 7.26 10.36
N VAL A 444 11.47 6.33 11.28
CA VAL A 444 10.13 5.92 11.72
C VAL A 444 10.00 6.01 13.25
N GLY A 445 8.77 6.25 13.72
CA GLY A 445 8.44 6.48 15.13
C GLY A 445 8.12 7.93 15.47
N LEU A 446 7.49 8.13 16.64
CA LEU A 446 7.10 9.44 17.16
C LEU A 446 8.31 10.35 17.42
N VAL A 447 9.40 9.74 17.90
CA VAL A 447 10.72 10.35 18.01
C VAL A 447 11.64 9.54 17.12
N LYS A 448 12.22 10.18 16.11
CA LYS A 448 12.96 9.48 15.05
C LYS A 448 14.23 10.24 14.67
N PRO A 449 15.30 9.52 14.29
CA PRO A 449 16.48 10.14 13.73
C PRO A 449 16.18 10.68 12.33
N ASP A 450 16.77 11.82 12.00
CA ASP A 450 17.00 12.17 10.60
C ASP A 450 18.16 11.30 10.14
N VAL A 451 17.93 10.48 9.12
CA VAL A 451 18.92 9.56 8.57
C VAL A 451 19.48 10.10 7.26
N ARG A 452 20.72 9.78 6.96
CA ARG A 452 21.40 10.07 5.71
C ARG A 452 21.59 8.77 4.93
N LEU A 453 21.45 8.88 3.62
CA LEU A 453 21.59 7.78 2.68
C LEU A 453 22.77 8.01 1.73
N SER A 454 23.53 6.94 1.47
CA SER A 454 24.41 6.85 0.31
C SER A 454 24.38 5.43 -0.25
N VAL A 455 24.56 5.30 -1.56
CA VAL A 455 24.78 4.00 -2.20
C VAL A 455 26.25 3.96 -2.62
N VAL A 456 26.93 2.86 -2.35
CA VAL A 456 28.35 2.66 -2.71
C VAL A 456 28.54 1.35 -3.48
N ASP A 457 29.60 1.28 -4.28
CA ASP A 457 30.03 0.02 -4.90
C ASP A 457 30.89 -0.83 -3.95
N SER A 458 31.32 -2.01 -4.40
CA SER A 458 32.17 -2.94 -3.63
C SER A 458 33.54 -2.38 -3.23
N SER A 459 33.96 -1.23 -3.77
CA SER A 459 35.19 -0.54 -3.36
C SER A 459 34.95 0.56 -2.31
N GLY A 460 33.69 0.74 -1.87
CA GLY A 460 33.27 1.80 -0.97
C GLY A 460 33.12 3.16 -1.65
N GLN A 461 33.20 3.23 -2.99
CA GLN A 461 33.03 4.47 -3.72
C GLN A 461 31.54 4.79 -3.87
N SER A 462 31.12 6.00 -3.52
CA SER A 462 29.73 6.43 -3.73
C SER A 462 29.34 6.38 -5.20
N VAL A 463 28.20 5.73 -5.46
CA VAL A 463 27.56 5.63 -6.77
C VAL A 463 26.18 6.28 -6.68
N GLY A 464 25.86 7.05 -7.71
CA GLY A 464 24.59 7.78 -7.77
C GLY A 464 24.62 9.18 -7.15
N THR A 465 23.48 9.87 -7.29
CA THR A 465 23.28 11.24 -6.81
C THR A 465 22.29 11.20 -5.66
N ALA A 466 22.69 11.73 -4.50
CA ALA A 466 21.82 11.88 -3.36
C ALA A 466 21.04 13.20 -3.44
N ALA A 467 19.73 13.12 -3.19
CA ALA A 467 18.87 14.27 -3.02
C ALA A 467 18.00 14.09 -1.77
N LYS A 468 17.91 15.13 -0.93
CA LYS A 468 16.87 15.22 0.10
C LYS A 468 15.61 15.69 -0.61
N LEU A 469 14.68 14.78 -0.87
CA LEU A 469 13.61 15.05 -1.83
C LEU A 469 12.43 15.80 -1.20
N ARG A 470 12.24 15.71 0.13
CA ARG A 470 11.05 16.21 0.81
C ARG A 470 11.36 16.80 2.19
N ALA A 471 10.48 17.71 2.64
CA ALA A 471 10.54 18.31 3.97
C ALA A 471 10.15 17.31 5.09
N ASP A 472 9.61 16.15 4.72
CA ASP A 472 9.20 15.05 5.62
C ASP A 472 10.36 14.21 6.18
N GLY A 473 11.60 14.52 5.79
CA GLY A 473 12.81 13.84 6.24
C GLY A 473 13.26 12.68 5.34
N THR A 474 12.54 12.37 4.25
CA THR A 474 12.91 11.28 3.34
C THR A 474 14.13 11.62 2.48
N PHE A 475 15.11 10.73 2.48
CA PHE A 475 16.29 10.80 1.62
C PHE A 475 16.16 9.83 0.44
N THR A 476 16.66 10.24 -0.72
CA THR A 476 16.65 9.41 -1.92
C THR A 476 18.00 9.45 -2.60
N VAL A 477 18.48 8.29 -3.04
CA VAL A 477 19.67 8.16 -3.88
C VAL A 477 19.28 7.46 -5.16
N GLU A 478 19.76 7.99 -6.27
CA GLU A 478 19.53 7.43 -7.60
C GLU A 478 20.85 7.04 -8.26
N VAL A 479 20.96 5.78 -8.69
CA VAL A 479 22.05 5.27 -9.52
C VAL A 479 21.52 5.10 -10.94
N ALA A 480 21.86 6.04 -11.82
CA ALA A 480 21.25 6.16 -13.15
C ALA A 480 21.53 5.00 -14.12
N SER A 481 22.63 4.25 -13.93
CA SER A 481 23.01 3.13 -14.82
C SER A 481 23.66 2.00 -14.01
N PRO A 482 22.87 1.25 -13.23
CA PRO A 482 23.39 0.12 -12.46
C PRO A 482 23.90 -0.96 -13.42
N GLN A 483 24.96 -1.67 -13.03
CA GLN A 483 25.46 -2.80 -13.80
C GLN A 483 24.77 -4.08 -13.34
N ALA A 484 24.39 -4.92 -14.31
CA ALA A 484 23.77 -6.21 -14.02
C ALA A 484 24.69 -7.11 -13.18
N SER A 485 24.10 -7.84 -12.24
CA SER A 485 24.80 -8.75 -11.30
C SER A 485 25.92 -8.10 -10.47
N GLN A 486 25.99 -6.76 -10.42
CA GLN A 486 26.90 -6.05 -9.54
C GLN A 486 26.32 -5.92 -8.14
N ASP A 487 27.18 -6.04 -7.13
CA ASP A 487 26.82 -5.73 -5.76
C ASP A 487 26.81 -4.22 -5.51
N TYR A 488 25.73 -3.76 -4.90
CA TYR A 488 25.54 -2.41 -4.41
C TYR A 488 25.35 -2.47 -2.90
N PHE A 489 25.88 -1.45 -2.22
CA PHE A 489 25.80 -1.35 -0.77
C PHE A 489 25.04 -0.09 -0.39
N ILE A 490 23.98 -0.26 0.37
CA ILE A 490 23.20 0.83 0.96
C ILE A 490 23.86 1.17 2.28
N LYS A 491 24.31 2.41 2.41
CA LYS A 491 24.86 2.95 3.64
C LYS A 491 23.87 3.93 4.26
N VAL A 492 23.40 3.60 5.45
CA VAL A 492 22.54 4.45 6.28
C VAL A 492 23.36 4.96 7.48
N SER A 493 23.15 6.21 7.88
CA SER A 493 23.75 6.75 9.11
C SER A 493 22.87 7.86 9.67
N VAL A 494 23.07 8.26 10.92
CA VAL A 494 22.42 9.47 11.45
C VAL A 494 22.91 10.73 10.72
N ASP A 495 22.00 11.64 10.35
CA ASP A 495 22.36 12.97 9.85
C ASP A 495 23.06 13.74 10.99
N PRO A 496 24.25 14.35 10.76
CA PRO A 496 24.96 15.10 11.80
C PRO A 496 24.16 16.26 12.43
N ASN A 497 23.11 16.74 11.77
CA ASN A 497 22.23 17.78 12.28
C ASN A 497 20.97 17.24 12.95
N SER A 498 20.79 15.91 12.99
CA SER A 498 19.63 15.33 13.66
C SER A 498 19.65 15.63 15.14
N THR A 499 18.49 16.00 15.68
CA THR A 499 18.31 16.19 17.12
C THR A 499 18.12 14.88 17.87
N VAL A 500 17.91 13.77 17.14
CA VAL A 500 17.69 12.42 17.67
C VAL A 500 18.76 11.53 17.07
N GLY A 501 19.60 10.94 17.93
CA GLY A 501 20.74 10.13 17.50
C GLY A 501 20.47 8.63 17.45
N VAL A 502 19.27 8.17 17.78
CA VAL A 502 18.93 6.76 17.94
C VAL A 502 17.51 6.55 17.44
N GLY A 503 17.25 5.45 16.73
CA GLY A 503 15.89 5.04 16.40
C GLY A 503 15.80 4.23 15.10
N ASN A 504 14.56 3.94 14.71
CA ASN A 504 14.25 3.05 13.61
C ASN A 504 14.15 3.80 12.29
N TYR A 505 14.38 3.09 11.19
CA TYR A 505 14.08 3.58 9.85
C TYR A 505 13.53 2.48 8.96
N VAL A 506 12.89 2.91 7.88
CA VAL A 506 12.46 2.08 6.77
C VAL A 506 13.26 2.44 5.53
N ALA A 507 13.67 1.43 4.78
CA ALA A 507 14.40 1.60 3.54
C ALA A 507 13.79 0.74 2.43
N VAL A 508 13.79 1.30 1.22
CA VAL A 508 13.35 0.61 0.00
C VAL A 508 14.41 0.84 -1.06
N ALA A 509 14.86 -0.23 -1.69
CA ALA A 509 15.73 -0.18 -2.85
C ALA A 509 15.07 -0.90 -4.02
N GLU A 510 14.99 -0.24 -5.17
CA GLU A 510 14.27 -0.72 -6.33
C GLU A 510 15.06 -0.48 -7.61
N PHE A 511 15.32 -1.57 -8.33
CA PHE A 511 15.75 -1.57 -9.72
C PHE A 511 14.52 -1.44 -10.60
N GLU A 512 14.33 -0.28 -11.19
CA GLU A 512 13.18 -0.06 -12.06
C GLU A 512 13.29 -0.91 -13.33
N ALA A 513 12.29 -1.77 -13.51
CA ALA A 513 12.11 -2.59 -14.69
C ALA A 513 11.27 -1.87 -15.76
N PRO A 514 11.32 -2.33 -17.03
CA PRO A 514 10.35 -1.91 -18.02
C PRO A 514 8.96 -2.34 -17.57
N ALA A 515 7.97 -1.46 -17.78
CA ALA A 515 6.59 -1.74 -17.43
C ALA A 515 6.02 -2.95 -18.20
N ALA A 516 4.96 -3.54 -17.64
CA ALA A 516 3.93 -4.18 -18.47
C ALA A 516 3.51 -3.21 -19.59
N GLN A 517 3.17 -3.73 -20.77
CA GLN A 517 2.91 -2.91 -21.96
C GLN A 517 1.80 -1.87 -21.68
N MET A 518 2.21 -0.61 -21.45
CA MET A 518 1.34 0.56 -21.34
C MET A 518 0.95 1.07 -22.73
N ASN A 519 -0.10 1.87 -22.79
CA ASN A 519 -0.50 2.53 -24.03
C ASN A 519 0.46 3.68 -24.38
N ASP A 520 1.01 3.65 -25.60
CA ASP A 520 1.75 4.77 -26.19
C ASP A 520 0.83 6.00 -26.29
N LEU A 521 1.15 7.05 -25.55
CA LEU A 521 0.41 8.31 -25.64
C LEU A 521 0.98 9.21 -26.74
N VAL A 522 2.29 9.46 -26.68
CA VAL A 522 2.96 10.37 -27.61
C VAL A 522 4.46 10.13 -27.65
N ASN A 523 5.06 10.34 -28.81
CA ASN A 523 6.51 10.44 -28.97
C ASN A 523 6.86 11.68 -29.81
N GLY A 524 8.11 12.11 -29.73
CA GLY A 524 8.59 13.25 -30.51
C GLY A 524 10.07 13.53 -30.32
N ASP A 525 10.57 14.50 -31.10
CA ASP A 525 11.94 15.00 -31.03
C ASP A 525 11.95 16.43 -30.46
N LEU A 526 12.92 16.72 -29.60
CA LEU A 526 13.09 17.98 -28.90
C LEU A 526 14.51 18.52 -29.13
N THR A 527 14.65 19.84 -29.11
CA THR A 527 15.95 20.53 -29.19
C THR A 527 16.02 21.63 -28.13
N SER A 528 17.16 22.33 -28.02
CA SER A 528 17.27 23.51 -27.15
C SER A 528 16.32 24.65 -27.51
N ALA A 529 15.77 24.63 -28.74
CA ALA A 529 14.95 25.68 -29.30
C ALA A 529 13.46 25.34 -29.36
N VAL A 530 13.06 24.11 -28.99
CA VAL A 530 11.72 23.58 -29.22
C VAL A 530 11.20 22.83 -28.00
N ASP A 531 10.03 23.25 -27.53
CA ASP A 531 9.17 22.47 -26.65
C ASP A 531 8.04 21.84 -27.46
N THR A 532 7.60 20.65 -27.05
CA THR A 532 6.39 20.01 -27.57
C THR A 532 5.26 20.14 -26.56
N PHE A 533 4.06 20.49 -27.03
CA PHE A 533 2.85 20.57 -26.23
C PHE A 533 1.80 19.60 -26.75
N VAL A 534 1.20 18.85 -25.85
CA VAL A 534 0.10 17.93 -26.14
C VAL A 534 -1.07 18.30 -25.25
N ARG A 535 -2.24 18.53 -25.86
CA ARG A 535 -3.49 18.60 -25.12
C ARG A 535 -4.00 17.17 -24.90
N TRP A 536 -4.25 16.82 -23.65
CA TRP A 536 -4.68 15.50 -23.23
C TRP A 536 -5.88 15.64 -22.28
N THR A 537 -6.82 14.71 -22.33
CA THR A 537 -8.04 14.74 -21.51
C THR A 537 -8.06 13.52 -20.61
N ALA A 538 -8.20 13.73 -19.30
CA ALA A 538 -8.54 12.67 -18.36
C ALA A 538 -10.06 12.53 -18.31
N GLY A 539 -10.59 11.35 -18.67
CA GLY A 539 -12.02 11.08 -18.73
C GLY A 539 -12.71 11.03 -17.37
N LYS A 540 -11.98 10.68 -16.31
CA LYS A 540 -12.43 10.59 -14.91
C LYS A 540 -11.27 10.93 -13.96
N THR A 541 -11.58 11.16 -12.69
CA THR A 541 -10.54 11.26 -11.65
C THR A 541 -9.88 9.90 -11.42
N LYS A 542 -8.56 9.79 -11.59
CA LYS A 542 -7.80 8.54 -11.34
C LYS A 542 -6.38 8.85 -10.87
N LEU A 543 -5.73 7.83 -10.31
CA LEU A 543 -4.28 7.78 -10.19
C LEU A 543 -3.70 7.38 -11.55
N PHE A 544 -3.03 8.32 -12.21
CA PHE A 544 -2.37 8.07 -13.49
C PHE A 544 -0.90 7.74 -13.29
N ARG A 545 -0.45 6.73 -14.05
CA ARG A 545 0.96 6.41 -14.24
C ARG A 545 1.44 7.01 -15.55
N PHE A 546 2.55 7.74 -15.49
CA PHE A 546 3.27 8.29 -16.63
C PHE A 546 4.66 7.67 -16.72
N ASP A 547 4.93 6.93 -17.79
CA ASP A 547 6.24 6.37 -18.05
C ASP A 547 6.91 7.15 -19.19
N LEU A 548 7.85 8.00 -18.81
CA LEU A 548 8.60 8.86 -19.72
C LEU A 548 9.97 8.23 -20.01
N SER A 549 10.24 7.98 -21.29
CA SER A 549 11.56 7.58 -21.78
C SER A 549 12.19 8.70 -22.58
N ALA A 550 13.49 8.92 -22.40
CA ALA A 550 14.28 9.85 -23.21
C ALA A 550 15.40 9.10 -23.94
N THR A 551 15.67 9.46 -25.20
CA THR A 551 16.79 8.90 -25.97
C THR A 551 17.64 10.03 -26.55
N SER A 552 18.96 9.93 -26.35
CA SER A 552 19.95 10.83 -26.95
C SER A 552 21.31 10.14 -27.02
N ASN A 553 22.20 10.63 -27.90
CA ASN A 553 23.58 10.17 -27.96
C ASN A 553 24.45 10.70 -26.80
N ASP A 554 23.97 11.72 -26.07
CA ASP A 554 24.64 12.25 -24.88
C ASP A 554 23.81 11.93 -23.63
N ALA A 555 24.37 11.09 -22.76
CA ALA A 555 23.72 10.63 -21.52
C ALA A 555 23.40 11.75 -20.52
N ARG A 556 23.99 12.95 -20.70
CA ARG A 556 23.67 14.12 -19.86
C ARG A 556 22.36 14.78 -20.24
N GLN A 557 21.83 14.48 -21.42
CA GLN A 557 20.57 15.02 -21.89
C GLN A 557 19.39 14.33 -21.18
N ALA A 558 18.28 15.04 -21.07
CA ALA A 558 17.06 14.55 -20.45
C ALA A 558 15.84 15.24 -21.04
N VAL A 559 14.67 14.67 -20.80
CA VAL A 559 13.37 15.25 -21.15
C VAL A 559 12.59 15.45 -19.87
N ARG A 560 12.03 16.66 -19.69
CA ARG A 560 11.09 16.97 -18.62
C ARG A 560 9.69 17.03 -19.19
N LEU A 561 8.81 16.18 -18.68
CA LEU A 561 7.37 16.33 -18.75
C LEU A 561 6.90 17.27 -17.64
N THR A 562 6.09 18.25 -17.98
CA THR A 562 5.30 19.04 -17.01
C THR A 562 3.83 18.97 -17.41
N VAL A 563 3.01 18.45 -16.51
CA VAL A 563 1.57 18.32 -16.68
C VAL A 563 0.92 19.56 -16.08
N TYR A 564 0.24 20.34 -16.90
CA TYR A 564 -0.54 21.50 -16.48
C TYR A 564 -2.02 21.19 -16.58
N ASP A 565 -2.81 21.67 -15.62
CA ASP A 565 -4.24 21.85 -15.83
C ASP A 565 -4.46 22.90 -16.92
N ALA A 566 -5.22 22.56 -17.97
CA ALA A 566 -5.37 23.42 -19.15
C ALA A 566 -6.14 24.71 -18.85
N HIS A 567 -7.00 24.71 -17.82
CA HIS A 567 -7.82 25.85 -17.44
C HIS A 567 -7.09 26.77 -16.46
N THR A 568 -6.54 26.20 -15.38
CA THR A 568 -5.93 26.95 -14.28
C THR A 568 -4.45 27.25 -14.51
N ARG A 569 -3.79 26.48 -15.40
CA ARG A 569 -2.33 26.50 -15.65
C ARG A 569 -1.49 26.08 -14.45
N GLU A 570 -2.10 25.47 -13.44
CA GLU A 570 -1.39 24.89 -12.31
C GLU A 570 -0.61 23.65 -12.75
N ILE A 571 0.60 23.49 -12.22
CA ILE A 571 1.39 22.26 -12.43
C ILE A 571 0.80 21.17 -11.54
N LYS A 572 0.45 20.03 -12.15
CA LYS A 572 -0.13 18.87 -11.47
C LYS A 572 0.87 17.73 -11.32
N ALA A 573 1.83 17.61 -12.24
CA ALA A 573 2.92 16.64 -12.14
C ALA A 573 4.16 17.09 -12.92
N VAL A 574 5.34 16.63 -12.50
CA VAL A 574 6.60 16.81 -13.22
C VAL A 574 7.37 15.49 -13.21
N VAL A 575 7.77 15.02 -14.39
CA VAL A 575 8.58 13.80 -14.56
C VAL A 575 9.80 14.14 -15.41
N VAL A 576 10.98 13.68 -15.01
CA VAL A 576 12.25 13.99 -15.71
C VAL A 576 12.99 12.70 -16.01
N ALA A 577 13.12 12.35 -17.30
CA ALA A 577 13.83 11.17 -17.79
C ALA A 577 15.14 11.52 -18.47
N HIS A 578 16.24 10.91 -17.99
CA HIS A 578 17.55 11.02 -18.61
C HIS A 578 17.68 10.11 -19.84
N ALA A 579 18.53 10.50 -20.78
CA ALA A 579 18.77 9.74 -22.00
C ALA A 579 19.20 8.30 -21.69
N GLY A 580 18.50 7.33 -22.30
CA GLY A 580 18.70 5.89 -22.09
C GLY A 580 17.97 5.34 -20.87
N VAL A 581 17.12 6.13 -20.20
CA VAL A 581 16.42 5.72 -18.97
C VAL A 581 14.92 6.02 -19.09
N MET A 582 14.10 5.11 -18.56
CA MET A 582 12.66 5.32 -18.34
C MET A 582 12.42 5.83 -16.93
N ARG A 583 11.42 6.70 -16.76
CA ARG A 583 10.99 7.23 -15.46
C ARG A 583 9.49 7.10 -15.32
N THR A 584 9.07 6.47 -14.25
CA THR A 584 7.67 6.42 -13.83
C THR A 584 7.36 7.59 -12.91
N GLY A 585 6.25 8.28 -13.17
CA GLY A 585 5.66 9.26 -12.28
C GLY A 585 4.18 8.93 -12.04
N LEU A 586 3.73 9.04 -10.80
CA LEU A 586 2.34 8.83 -10.42
C LEU A 586 1.69 10.18 -10.09
N ALA A 587 0.46 10.40 -10.52
CA ALA A 587 -0.29 11.61 -10.20
C ALA A 587 -1.79 11.37 -10.14
N TRP A 588 -2.42 11.79 -9.03
CA TRP A 588 -3.86 11.96 -8.96
C TRP A 588 -4.28 13.16 -9.81
N LEU A 589 -5.05 12.89 -10.86
CA LEU A 589 -5.57 13.91 -11.77
C LEU A 589 -7.09 13.82 -11.82
N GLN A 590 -7.75 14.97 -11.72
CA GLN A 590 -9.19 15.10 -11.84
C GLN A 590 -9.65 14.88 -13.29
N GLN A 591 -10.92 14.55 -13.50
CA GLN A 591 -11.54 14.67 -14.83
C GLN A 591 -11.28 16.07 -15.40
N GLY A 592 -10.84 16.15 -16.66
CA GLY A 592 -10.62 17.43 -17.31
C GLY A 592 -9.51 17.43 -18.36
N GLU A 593 -9.19 18.62 -18.84
CA GLU A 593 -8.17 18.83 -19.87
C GLU A 593 -6.84 19.28 -19.26
N TYR A 594 -5.77 18.73 -19.80
CA TYR A 594 -4.40 18.96 -19.39
C TYR A 594 -3.53 19.33 -20.59
N ILE A 595 -2.48 20.11 -20.33
CA ILE A 595 -1.41 20.39 -21.28
C ILE A 595 -0.16 19.67 -20.79
N LEU A 596 0.31 18.71 -21.57
CA LEU A 596 1.58 18.02 -21.37
C LEU A 596 2.66 18.79 -22.13
N ARG A 597 3.59 19.39 -21.40
CA ARG A 597 4.75 20.07 -21.97
C ARG A 597 5.98 19.18 -21.86
N PHE A 598 6.64 18.93 -22.98
CA PHE A 598 7.92 18.25 -23.04
C PHE A 598 9.01 19.25 -23.38
N THR A 599 10.05 19.30 -22.54
CA THR A 599 11.20 20.18 -22.72
C THR A 599 12.48 19.36 -22.66
N ALA A 600 13.36 19.52 -23.65
CA ALA A 600 14.71 18.96 -23.57
C ALA A 600 15.55 19.79 -22.58
N ILE A 601 16.19 19.11 -21.64
CA ILE A 601 17.08 19.68 -20.65
C ILE A 601 18.42 18.91 -20.65
N SER A 602 19.43 19.45 -19.98
CA SER A 602 20.73 18.80 -19.82
C SER A 602 21.22 18.97 -18.40
N ASN A 603 21.91 17.96 -17.87
CA ASN A 603 22.55 18.04 -16.56
C ASN A 603 23.85 18.87 -16.63
N GLY A 604 24.13 19.63 -15.57
CA GLY A 604 25.31 20.48 -15.46
C GLY A 604 25.33 21.66 -16.44
N ALA A 605 26.52 22.05 -16.90
CA ALA A 605 26.72 23.17 -17.83
C ALA A 605 26.69 22.77 -19.32
N ALA A 606 26.33 21.52 -19.63
CA ALA A 606 26.29 21.05 -21.01
C ALA A 606 25.10 21.67 -21.77
N PRO A 607 25.29 22.10 -23.03
CA PRO A 607 24.18 22.61 -23.83
C PRO A 607 23.19 21.50 -24.19
N VAL A 608 21.93 21.86 -24.36
CA VAL A 608 20.90 20.95 -24.90
C VAL A 608 21.17 20.76 -26.39
N THR A 609 21.33 19.53 -26.85
CA THR A 609 21.77 19.22 -28.24
C THR A 609 20.74 18.44 -29.06
N GLY A 610 19.80 17.75 -28.41
CA GLY A 610 18.69 17.03 -29.03
C GLY A 610 18.32 15.77 -28.26
N CYS A 611 17.02 15.54 -28.04
CA CYS A 611 16.48 14.35 -27.39
C CYS A 611 15.24 13.88 -28.14
N SER A 612 15.04 12.58 -28.28
CA SER A 612 13.71 12.05 -28.54
C SER A 612 13.06 11.58 -27.23
N PHE A 613 11.74 11.54 -27.20
CA PHE A 613 10.98 11.02 -26.07
C PHE A 613 9.87 10.08 -26.52
N LEU A 614 9.49 9.19 -25.61
CA LEU A 614 8.26 8.41 -25.64
C LEU A 614 7.59 8.59 -24.27
N LEU A 615 6.29 8.87 -24.28
CA LEU A 615 5.44 8.85 -23.09
C LEU A 615 4.37 7.79 -23.29
N THR A 616 4.26 6.88 -22.33
CA THR A 616 3.09 6.03 -22.15
C THR A 616 2.33 6.47 -20.91
N THR A 617 1.01 6.27 -20.91
CA THR A 617 0.14 6.70 -19.80
C THR A 617 -1.00 5.73 -19.62
N ASP A 618 -1.36 5.40 -18.37
CA ASP A 618 -2.55 4.63 -18.04
C ASP A 618 -3.06 5.00 -16.64
N GLY A 619 -4.37 4.87 -16.41
CA GLY A 619 -4.95 4.91 -15.07
C GLY A 619 -4.72 3.57 -14.38
N ILE A 620 -4.19 3.58 -13.14
CA ILE A 620 -3.86 2.37 -12.37
C ILE A 620 -4.79 2.12 -11.19
N SER A 621 -5.77 3.00 -11.02
CA SER A 621 -6.81 2.90 -10.00
C SER A 621 -8.17 2.65 -10.63
N ASP A 622 -9.03 1.98 -9.89
CA ASP A 622 -10.38 1.61 -10.29
C ASP A 622 -11.42 2.53 -9.67
N ASP A 623 -12.57 2.68 -10.31
CA ASP A 623 -13.61 3.60 -9.88
C ASP A 623 -14.99 2.96 -9.92
N GLN A 624 -15.79 3.16 -8.87
CA GLN A 624 -17.20 2.84 -8.92
C GLN A 624 -18.00 3.94 -9.61
N ASP A 625 -18.74 3.54 -10.64
CA ASP A 625 -19.47 4.45 -11.51
C ASP A 625 -20.77 5.01 -10.91
N GLU A 626 -21.07 6.28 -11.24
CA GLU A 626 -22.30 6.98 -10.86
C GLU A 626 -23.45 6.84 -11.87
N ASP A 627 -23.15 6.56 -13.15
CA ASP A 627 -24.11 6.65 -14.25
C ASP A 627 -24.62 5.26 -14.70
N PRO A 628 -25.94 5.04 -14.87
CA PRO A 628 -26.49 3.83 -15.51
C PRO A 628 -26.07 3.68 -16.98
N ASP A 629 -25.83 4.78 -17.68
CA ASP A 629 -25.24 4.76 -19.02
C ASP A 629 -23.72 4.79 -18.86
N ASP A 630 -23.12 3.60 -18.76
CA ASP A 630 -21.69 3.49 -18.95
C ASP A 630 -21.43 3.77 -20.43
N PRO A 631 -20.66 4.79 -20.78
CA PRO A 631 -20.33 5.02 -22.16
C PRO A 631 -19.66 3.79 -22.81
N SER A 632 -19.09 2.80 -22.09
CA SER A 632 -18.67 1.49 -22.65
C SER A 632 -19.78 0.64 -23.29
N ASP A 633 -21.06 0.99 -23.09
CA ASP A 633 -22.21 0.41 -23.79
C ASP A 633 -22.47 1.09 -25.16
N ASP A 634 -21.75 2.17 -25.48
CA ASP A 634 -21.63 2.72 -26.84
C ASP A 634 -20.49 1.97 -27.57
N PRO A 635 -20.78 1.20 -28.65
CA PRO A 635 -19.76 0.50 -29.42
C PRO A 635 -18.76 1.44 -30.11
N ASP A 636 -19.03 2.75 -30.15
CA ASP A 636 -18.14 3.81 -30.61
C ASP A 636 -17.47 4.59 -29.47
N TYR A 637 -17.84 4.34 -28.20
CA TYR A 637 -17.11 4.89 -27.07
C TYR A 637 -15.89 4.04 -26.78
N ASP A 638 -14.77 4.72 -26.92
CA ASP A 638 -13.51 4.26 -26.41
C ASP A 638 -13.20 5.11 -25.17
N PRO A 639 -13.20 4.54 -23.94
CA PRO A 639 -12.70 5.24 -22.75
C PRO A 639 -11.24 5.71 -22.93
N TYR A 640 -10.58 5.22 -23.99
CA TYR A 640 -9.20 5.44 -24.40
C TYR A 640 -9.09 6.15 -25.75
N SER A 641 -10.19 6.74 -26.26
CA SER A 641 -10.14 7.70 -27.38
C SER A 641 -9.49 8.99 -26.88
N TYR A 642 -8.17 9.01 -26.87
CA TYR A 642 -7.40 10.24 -26.76
C TYR A 642 -7.57 11.02 -28.07
N THR A 643 -8.50 11.98 -28.10
CA THR A 643 -8.40 13.05 -29.09
C THR A 643 -7.25 13.95 -28.66
N TYR A 644 -6.03 13.62 -29.08
CA TYR A 644 -4.92 14.56 -29.01
C TYR A 644 -4.96 15.43 -30.27
N GLU A 645 -5.16 16.73 -30.09
CA GLU A 645 -4.82 17.67 -31.14
C GLU A 645 -3.38 18.12 -30.92
N TYR A 646 -2.49 17.74 -31.84
CA TYR A 646 -1.15 18.30 -31.91
C TYR A 646 -1.28 19.82 -32.08
N THR A 647 -1.02 20.56 -31.01
CA THR A 647 -1.48 21.94 -30.99
C THR A 647 -0.46 22.87 -31.65
N TYR A 648 0.85 22.69 -31.42
CA TYR A 648 1.95 23.38 -32.15
C TYR A 648 3.33 22.98 -31.59
N GLU A 649 4.38 23.10 -32.41
CA GLU A 649 5.78 23.21 -31.95
C GLU A 649 6.12 24.69 -31.77
N TYR A 650 6.65 25.09 -30.61
CA TYR A 650 7.08 26.47 -30.40
C TYR A 650 8.59 26.59 -30.59
N TYR A 651 9.00 27.32 -31.62
CA TYR A 651 10.40 27.67 -31.85
C TYR A 651 10.71 28.98 -31.12
N TYR A 652 11.72 28.98 -30.26
CA TYR A 652 12.28 30.23 -29.75
C TYR A 652 12.89 31.01 -30.93
N GLN A 653 12.17 31.99 -31.48
CA GLN A 653 12.80 32.99 -32.32
C GLN A 653 13.68 33.85 -31.40
N ASP A 654 15.00 33.77 -31.59
CA ASP A 654 15.94 34.76 -31.06
C ASP A 654 15.46 36.15 -31.54
N PRO A 655 14.97 37.05 -30.66
CA PRO A 655 14.90 38.45 -31.06
C PRO A 655 16.35 38.92 -31.16
N PRO A 656 16.80 39.57 -32.25
CA PRO A 656 18.08 40.24 -32.23
C PRO A 656 18.04 41.23 -31.06
N TYR A 657 18.94 41.01 -30.10
CA TYR A 657 19.20 41.93 -29.01
C TYR A 657 19.56 43.32 -29.59
N GLU A 658 18.59 44.23 -29.66
CA GLU A 658 18.88 45.66 -29.72
C GLU A 658 18.81 46.21 -28.29
N TYR A 659 19.99 46.41 -27.71
CA TYR A 659 20.18 47.23 -26.52
C TYR A 659 19.72 48.67 -26.81
N TYR A 660 18.64 49.11 -26.17
CA TYR A 660 18.44 50.54 -25.94
C TYR A 660 19.02 50.90 -24.57
N GLU A 661 20.29 51.32 -24.58
CA GLU A 661 20.85 52.12 -23.49
C GLU A 661 20.15 53.48 -23.47
N TYR A 662 19.50 53.82 -22.36
CA TYR A 662 19.14 55.20 -22.05
C TYR A 662 20.02 55.67 -20.90
N TYR A 663 20.96 56.58 -21.20
CA TYR A 663 21.70 57.31 -20.17
C TYR A 663 21.87 58.81 -20.52
N TYR A 664 21.62 59.61 -19.47
CA TYR A 664 21.83 61.05 -19.22
C TYR A 664 20.81 62.01 -19.83
N GLY A 665 20.11 62.86 -19.07
CA GLY A 665 20.48 63.71 -17.90
C GLY A 665 20.17 65.18 -18.30
N PRO A 666 20.00 66.17 -17.40
CA PRO A 666 20.31 66.25 -15.97
C PRO A 666 19.11 66.17 -15.01
#